data_AF-A0A0S9ND07-F1
#
_entry.id   AF-A0A0S9ND07-F1
#
_cell.length_a   1.000
_cell.length_b   1.000
_cell.length_c   1.000
_cell.angle_alpha   90.00
_cell.angle_beta   90.00
_cell.angle_gamma   90.00
#
_symmetry.space_group_name_H-M   'P 1'
#
loop_
_entity.id
_entity.type
_entity.pdbx_description
1 polymer ?
#
loop_
_entity_poly.entity_id
_entity_poly.type
_entity_poly.pdbx_seq_one_letter_code
_entity_poly.pdbx_strand_id
1 'polypeptide(L)'
;MPEETSPIAQWCREAREILGHRKTARASLVSSEDSGEPPDDDTPELLRKLGGFSSFATQVASFQERHADLVRQFRLAQPGSQKSRLGAALQELNQAVRAALDEAPKRNAAARWPGEVEGARTRKPRDGLHHVDRILREIKSFRGGDDQAWESQLDVFAQQADAMRLAVIEGAKAFKRQALAQCVAVRTEASGGKLAGGKLATTIRGLRERMAALKDECQACGLDVSDIEATVDVDVLERLYEAGFPQRTEGATPREVKATEGKAPELVDGQGTLDFLNSERVGKNWFTLKKLFKAGEVDEAQMKQAWALRQKIVDDYMANPVTETYKLVKGKTWMAPGSTNLESDIDVTILDHHWSGGKDDEQRKILKTDAAIVKEFNDWFLAKYGAQPGIMFDVNLYASAKPRRPLPPVDKQSPVEKAMTSMTNAGQDVGALMKMRRFMDWEEFMDYQETVLEQMREAGASDTDIDTTRAQFEEADGKFQLSIRSGLDKLVALLEPKSDRTDEQTKALKIVHTALEQCKTLSEVEGQQLILQTSREIEHMQDVAMWVNNELYTQGIAEVRQLELEVDALKKKIEEGGLGPGSPEATEMAGKVTRLKTLSTDTVFYANEAYHSEGPFAHIVDATQAVKGSLEAQLGSPPSPQQIAEETNRRLEALSVHLCLQSFNEQAGDMLKDLGHYLDEPNPGIGFYRASKYLVRLMDALALLIRKGVKVEGLDPDHIAQQVKSTLLAARKGEIKFEGITDTTAEEREIQAYAIEQMQRILGVRTLGALGAWVKKTSAQVNALARKEIAKEMRAAKELETAYFTA
;
A
#
# COMPACT_ATOMS: atom_id res chain seq x y z
N MET A 1 68.98 -18.81 37.33
CA MET A 1 69.29 -17.77 36.33
C MET A 1 69.25 -16.42 37.04
N PRO A 2 70.15 -15.47 36.73
CA PRO A 2 70.09 -14.15 37.35
C PRO A 2 68.75 -13.49 37.01
N GLU A 3 68.15 -12.78 37.96
CA GLU A 3 66.78 -12.24 37.90
C GLU A 3 66.51 -11.28 36.73
N GLU A 4 67.55 -10.82 36.03
CA GLU A 4 67.45 -9.79 34.99
C GLU A 4 67.22 -10.31 33.56
N THR A 5 67.33 -11.61 33.31
CA THR A 5 67.15 -12.20 31.97
C THR A 5 65.92 -13.09 31.84
N SER A 6 65.03 -13.10 32.83
CA SER A 6 63.72 -13.76 32.66
C SER A 6 62.91 -13.02 31.58
N PRO A 7 62.34 -13.73 30.60
CA PRO A 7 61.43 -13.12 29.62
C PRO A 7 60.35 -12.26 30.28
N ILE A 8 59.84 -12.68 31.45
CA ILE A 8 58.83 -11.94 32.22
C ILE A 8 59.37 -10.60 32.76
N ALA A 9 60.63 -10.56 33.22
CA ALA A 9 61.27 -9.32 33.69
C ALA A 9 61.56 -8.35 32.53
N GLN A 10 61.92 -8.88 31.36
CA GLN A 10 62.03 -8.11 30.14
C GLN A 10 60.67 -7.54 29.70
N TRP A 11 59.60 -8.32 29.79
CA TRP A 11 58.24 -7.89 29.45
C TRP A 11 57.70 -6.82 30.40
N CYS A 12 57.96 -6.93 31.70
CA CYS A 12 57.59 -5.90 32.67
C CYS A 12 58.33 -4.58 32.43
N ARG A 13 59.56 -4.62 31.89
CA ARG A 13 60.31 -3.43 31.49
C ARG A 13 59.70 -2.78 30.24
N GLU A 14 59.44 -3.56 29.19
CA GLU A 14 58.84 -3.06 27.95
C GLU A 14 57.45 -2.44 28.20
N ALA A 15 56.63 -3.06 29.06
CA ALA A 15 55.33 -2.51 29.43
C ALA A 15 55.44 -1.18 30.20
N ARG A 16 56.39 -1.07 31.14
CA ARG A 16 56.65 0.18 31.87
C ARG A 16 57.22 1.27 30.97
N GLU A 17 58.06 0.91 30.01
CA GLU A 17 58.65 1.82 29.04
C GLU A 17 57.58 2.38 28.08
N ILE A 18 56.68 1.54 27.57
CA ILE A 18 55.55 1.98 26.74
C ILE A 18 54.58 2.89 27.52
N LEU A 19 54.29 2.55 28.78
CA LEU A 19 53.46 3.39 29.66
C LEU A 19 54.14 4.72 30.00
N GLY A 20 55.47 4.71 30.20
CA GLY A 20 56.28 5.91 30.38
C GLY A 20 56.24 6.81 29.14
N HIS A 21 56.47 6.23 27.95
CA HIS A 21 56.41 6.94 26.67
C HIS A 21 55.02 7.55 26.40
N ARG A 22 53.93 6.84 26.74
CA ARG A 22 52.57 7.39 26.67
C ARG A 22 52.35 8.54 27.64
N LYS A 23 52.85 8.45 28.87
CA LYS A 23 52.70 9.50 29.88
C LYS A 23 53.47 10.77 29.48
N THR A 24 54.68 10.62 28.95
CA THR A 24 55.52 11.73 28.49
C THR A 24 54.96 12.40 27.23
N ALA A 25 54.56 11.62 26.22
CA ALA A 25 53.93 12.16 25.01
C ALA A 25 52.63 12.91 25.32
N ARG A 26 51.82 12.40 26.28
CA ARG A 26 50.60 13.06 26.72
C ARG A 26 50.87 14.35 27.48
N ALA A 27 51.86 14.37 28.38
CA ALA A 27 52.23 15.59 29.11
C ALA A 27 52.72 16.70 28.15
N SER A 28 53.49 16.32 27.13
CA SER A 28 53.94 17.23 26.06
C SER A 28 52.77 17.78 25.23
N LEU A 29 51.84 16.92 24.79
CA LEU A 29 50.65 17.34 24.03
C LEU A 29 49.71 18.24 24.83
N VAL A 30 49.47 17.94 26.11
CA VAL A 30 48.61 18.76 26.97
C VAL A 30 49.26 20.10 27.28
N SER A 31 50.57 20.13 27.54
CA SER A 31 51.32 21.39 27.72
C SER A 31 51.33 22.25 26.45
N SER A 32 51.38 21.62 25.27
CA SER A 32 51.31 22.27 23.96
C SER A 32 49.92 22.89 23.70
N GLU A 33 48.83 22.17 24.02
CA GLU A 33 47.47 22.71 23.91
C GLU A 33 47.22 23.88 24.86
N ASP A 34 47.72 23.82 26.10
CA ASP A 34 47.50 24.89 27.09
C ASP A 34 48.37 26.14 26.83
N SER A 35 49.53 25.99 26.18
CA SER A 35 50.46 27.10 25.91
C SER A 35 50.38 27.64 24.48
N GLY A 36 49.81 26.89 23.54
CA GLY A 36 49.75 27.23 22.11
C GLY A 36 51.08 27.02 21.35
N GLU A 37 52.13 26.54 22.02
CA GLU A 37 53.40 26.17 21.37
C GLU A 37 53.34 24.72 20.89
N PRO A 38 54.03 24.34 19.80
CA PRO A 38 54.04 22.97 19.30
C PRO A 38 54.63 21.99 20.34
N PRO A 39 54.22 20.71 20.34
CA PRO A 39 54.72 19.73 21.30
C PRO A 39 56.23 19.49 21.09
N ASP A 40 56.94 19.09 22.15
CA ASP A 40 58.39 18.83 22.12
C ASP A 40 58.78 17.94 20.92
N ASP A 41 59.94 18.20 20.32
CA ASP A 41 60.42 17.58 19.06
C ASP A 41 60.46 16.04 19.09
N ASP A 42 60.54 15.42 20.27
CA ASP A 42 60.53 13.96 20.44
C ASP A 42 59.10 13.35 20.45
N THR A 43 58.05 14.18 20.52
CA THR A 43 56.65 13.75 20.65
C THR A 43 56.13 13.02 19.40
N PRO A 44 56.41 13.46 18.16
CA PRO A 44 56.02 12.73 16.95
C PRO A 44 56.69 11.35 16.85
N GLU A 45 57.96 11.24 17.25
CA GLU A 45 58.72 9.99 17.30
C GLU A 45 58.11 9.01 18.34
N LEU A 46 57.71 9.53 19.50
CA LEU A 46 57.00 8.78 20.55
C LEU A 46 55.61 8.31 20.07
N LEU A 47 54.83 9.16 19.42
CA LEU A 47 53.51 8.81 18.88
C LEU A 47 53.60 7.79 17.74
N ARG A 48 54.64 7.90 16.90
CA ARG A 48 54.94 6.91 15.85
C ARG A 48 55.27 5.54 16.43
N LYS A 49 56.05 5.49 17.52
CA LYS A 49 56.33 4.24 18.26
C LYS A 49 55.07 3.65 18.92
N LEU A 50 54.03 4.44 19.15
CA LEU A 50 52.80 4.01 19.81
C LEU A 50 51.69 3.49 18.87
N GLY A 51 51.77 3.76 17.55
CA GLY A 51 50.85 3.26 16.52
C GLY A 51 49.38 3.68 16.71
N GLY A 52 48.82 4.45 15.76
CA GLY A 52 47.44 4.97 15.80
C GLY A 52 46.33 3.92 16.00
N PHE A 53 45.08 4.38 16.14
CA PHE A 53 43.86 3.66 16.61
C PHE A 53 43.59 2.21 16.12
N SER A 54 44.18 1.74 15.01
CA SER A 54 44.20 0.30 14.65
C SER A 54 44.91 -0.57 15.69
N SER A 55 45.67 0.06 16.60
CA SER A 55 46.40 -0.61 17.66
C SER A 55 45.52 -1.12 18.80
N PHE A 56 44.30 -0.62 19.05
CA PHE A 56 43.49 -1.14 20.17
C PHE A 56 42.96 -2.56 19.90
N ALA A 57 42.35 -2.81 18.74
CA ALA A 57 41.91 -4.15 18.36
C ALA A 57 43.10 -5.12 18.22
N THR A 58 44.22 -4.66 17.67
CA THR A 58 45.47 -5.42 17.55
C THR A 58 46.10 -5.70 18.93
N GLN A 59 46.03 -4.75 19.86
CA GLN A 59 46.47 -4.92 21.25
C GLN A 59 45.55 -5.89 21.98
N VAL A 60 44.23 -5.78 21.85
CA VAL A 60 43.25 -6.72 22.44
C VAL A 60 43.45 -8.14 21.92
N ALA A 61 43.64 -8.33 20.61
CA ALA A 61 43.96 -9.62 20.02
C ALA A 61 45.29 -10.19 20.57
N SER A 62 46.32 -9.34 20.64
CA SER A 62 47.61 -9.72 21.22
C SER A 62 47.51 -9.99 22.74
N PHE A 63 46.60 -9.34 23.46
CA PHE A 63 46.32 -9.59 24.87
C PHE A 63 45.58 -10.91 25.07
N GLN A 64 44.62 -11.24 24.20
CA GLN A 64 43.90 -12.52 24.23
C GLN A 64 44.83 -13.70 23.97
N GLU A 65 45.73 -13.56 22.98
CA GLU A 65 46.75 -14.57 22.67
C GLU A 65 47.71 -14.77 23.85
N ARG A 66 48.14 -13.67 24.48
CA ARG A 66 49.02 -13.69 25.66
C ARG A 66 48.33 -14.24 26.91
N HIS A 67 47.05 -13.93 27.12
CA HIS A 67 46.25 -14.52 28.20
C HIS A 67 46.10 -16.02 27.99
N ALA A 68 45.81 -16.48 26.76
CA ALA A 68 45.72 -17.90 26.44
C ALA A 68 47.04 -18.63 26.74
N ASP A 69 48.19 -18.03 26.41
CA ASP A 69 49.49 -18.64 26.70
C ASP A 69 49.80 -18.66 28.21
N LEU A 70 49.51 -17.59 28.95
CA LEU A 70 49.67 -17.55 30.41
C LEU A 70 48.76 -18.58 31.12
N VAL A 71 47.51 -18.73 30.68
CA VAL A 71 46.59 -19.79 31.18
C VAL A 71 47.17 -21.17 30.89
N ARG A 72 47.71 -21.39 29.69
CA ARG A 72 48.34 -22.66 29.30
C ARG A 72 49.55 -22.96 30.19
N GLN A 73 50.45 -22.00 30.37
CA GLN A 73 51.63 -22.15 31.22
C GLN A 73 51.25 -22.39 32.69
N PHE A 74 50.25 -21.69 33.21
CA PHE A 74 49.73 -21.88 34.56
C PHE A 74 49.15 -23.28 34.78
N ARG A 75 48.41 -23.82 33.80
CA ARG A 75 47.85 -25.18 33.85
C ARG A 75 48.94 -26.26 33.87
N LEU A 76 50.02 -26.05 33.11
CA LEU A 76 51.13 -27.00 32.99
C LEU A 76 52.13 -26.93 34.18
N ALA A 77 52.11 -25.84 34.96
CA ALA A 77 53.01 -25.69 36.10
C ALA A 77 52.63 -26.65 37.26
N GLN A 78 53.65 -27.34 37.79
CA GLN A 78 53.57 -28.15 39.01
C GLN A 78 53.29 -27.24 40.24
N PRO A 79 52.62 -27.74 41.29
CA PRO A 79 52.35 -26.96 42.50
C PRO A 79 53.64 -26.42 43.14
N GLY A 80 53.71 -25.10 43.37
CA GLY A 80 54.90 -24.45 43.93
C GLY A 80 55.00 -22.96 43.60
N SER A 81 56.19 -22.39 43.80
CA SER A 81 56.45 -20.94 43.64
C SER A 81 56.20 -20.43 42.21
N GLN A 82 56.49 -21.25 41.20
CA GLN A 82 56.27 -20.89 39.79
C GLN A 82 54.79 -20.78 39.44
N LYS A 83 53.95 -21.72 39.89
CA LYS A 83 52.49 -21.67 39.67
C LYS A 83 51.85 -20.48 40.38
N SER A 84 52.30 -20.17 41.58
CA SER A 84 51.81 -19.00 42.34
C SER A 84 52.14 -17.67 41.63
N ARG A 85 53.36 -17.54 41.08
CA ARG A 85 53.76 -16.36 40.28
C ARG A 85 52.96 -16.23 38.99
N LEU A 86 52.73 -17.34 38.28
CA LEU A 86 51.90 -17.34 37.07
C LEU A 86 50.44 -16.99 37.41
N GLY A 87 49.93 -17.41 38.57
CA GLY A 87 48.60 -17.06 39.06
C GLY A 87 48.44 -15.56 39.36
N ALA A 88 49.43 -14.96 40.04
CA ALA A 88 49.45 -13.52 40.31
C ALA A 88 49.53 -12.70 39.00
N ALA A 89 50.39 -13.11 38.06
CA ALA A 89 50.50 -12.48 36.74
C ALA A 89 49.19 -12.59 35.93
N LEU A 90 48.49 -13.73 36.01
CA LEU A 90 47.15 -13.90 35.43
C LEU A 90 46.12 -12.98 36.07
N GLN A 91 46.17 -12.78 37.38
CA GLN A 91 45.25 -11.92 38.10
C GLN A 91 45.49 -10.44 37.78
N GLU A 92 46.75 -9.99 37.74
CA GLU A 92 47.13 -8.65 37.31
C GLU A 92 46.77 -8.39 35.85
N LEU A 93 47.03 -9.35 34.95
CA LEU A 93 46.65 -9.23 33.54
C LEU A 93 45.14 -9.13 33.38
N ASN A 94 44.37 -9.94 34.13
CA ASN A 94 42.91 -9.89 34.11
C ASN A 94 42.37 -8.57 34.68
N GLN A 95 43.01 -8.01 35.72
CA GLN A 95 42.64 -6.68 36.23
C GLN A 95 42.96 -5.57 35.22
N ALA A 96 44.13 -5.61 34.56
CA ALA A 96 44.50 -4.63 33.54
C ALA A 96 43.60 -4.70 32.30
N VAL A 97 43.23 -5.91 31.86
CA VAL A 97 42.28 -6.11 30.75
C VAL A 97 40.89 -5.63 31.13
N ARG A 98 40.41 -5.93 32.35
CA ARG A 98 39.13 -5.39 32.83
C ARG A 98 39.14 -3.87 32.89
N ALA A 99 40.18 -3.26 33.45
CA ALA A 99 40.31 -1.79 33.47
C ALA A 99 40.35 -1.18 32.06
N ALA A 100 41.07 -1.80 31.12
CA ALA A 100 41.13 -1.34 29.73
C ALA A 100 39.79 -1.53 28.98
N LEU A 101 39.09 -2.63 29.23
CA LEU A 101 37.76 -2.90 28.67
C LEU A 101 36.67 -2.04 29.30
N ASP A 102 36.84 -1.60 30.54
CA ASP A 102 35.91 -0.67 31.20
C ASP A 102 36.13 0.78 30.74
N GLU A 103 37.34 1.14 30.29
CA GLU A 103 37.66 2.49 29.78
C GLU A 103 37.47 2.67 28.27
N ALA A 104 37.69 1.64 27.45
CA ALA A 104 37.62 1.77 25.99
C ALA A 104 36.23 2.16 25.44
N PRO A 105 35.10 1.61 25.96
CA PRO A 105 33.76 2.05 25.57
C PRO A 105 33.50 3.51 25.92
N LYS A 106 34.00 3.97 27.09
CA LYS A 106 33.86 5.36 27.54
C LYS A 106 34.56 6.32 26.57
N ARG A 107 35.79 6.00 26.17
CA ARG A 107 36.60 6.82 25.26
C ARG A 107 36.05 6.87 23.83
N ASN A 108 35.58 5.74 23.32
CA ASN A 108 34.96 5.69 21.99
C ASN A 108 33.62 6.44 21.96
N ALA A 109 32.83 6.38 23.04
CA ALA A 109 31.59 7.13 23.16
C ALA A 109 31.82 8.66 23.21
N ALA A 110 32.84 9.13 23.94
CA ALA A 110 33.15 10.56 24.01
C ALA A 110 33.60 11.15 22.67
N ALA A 111 34.34 10.41 21.86
CA ALA A 111 34.81 10.88 20.56
C ALA A 111 33.70 11.01 19.50
N ARG A 112 32.61 10.23 19.62
CA ARG A 112 31.48 10.28 18.68
C ARG A 112 30.45 11.36 19.01
N TRP A 113 30.27 11.69 20.30
CA TRP A 113 29.19 12.60 20.72
C TRP A 113 29.24 13.98 20.05
N PRO A 114 30.38 14.64 19.79
CA PRO A 114 30.38 15.91 19.07
C PRO A 114 29.67 15.84 17.70
N GLY A 115 29.91 14.76 16.94
CA GLY A 115 29.28 14.54 15.64
C GLY A 115 27.82 14.13 15.74
N GLU A 116 27.46 13.30 16.74
CA GLU A 116 26.06 12.92 16.99
C GLU A 116 25.22 14.11 17.50
N VAL A 117 25.83 14.97 18.32
CA VAL A 117 25.25 16.23 18.80
C VAL A 117 25.01 17.15 17.60
N GLU A 118 26.00 17.44 16.75
CA GLU A 118 25.75 18.31 15.59
C GLU A 118 24.72 17.72 14.60
N GLY A 119 24.76 16.40 14.37
CA GLY A 119 23.81 15.70 13.51
C GLY A 119 22.35 15.69 14.02
N ALA A 120 22.11 16.00 15.29
CA ALA A 120 20.74 16.18 15.81
C ALA A 120 20.13 17.53 15.41
N ARG A 121 20.93 18.56 15.07
CA ARG A 121 20.42 19.90 14.72
C ARG A 121 19.74 19.96 13.36
N THR A 122 20.15 19.07 12.46
CA THR A 122 19.66 19.02 11.08
C THR A 122 18.44 18.11 10.93
N ARG A 123 17.99 17.47 12.02
CA ARG A 123 16.82 16.57 12.05
C ARG A 123 15.53 17.35 12.29
N LYS A 124 14.39 16.73 11.98
CA LYS A 124 13.09 17.22 12.43
C LYS A 124 13.09 17.34 13.97
N PRO A 125 12.43 18.35 14.55
CA PRO A 125 12.44 18.59 16.00
C PRO A 125 12.19 17.34 16.87
N ARG A 126 11.16 16.53 16.57
CA ARG A 126 10.91 15.25 17.27
C ARG A 126 12.11 14.31 17.25
N ASP A 127 12.68 14.07 16.07
CA ASP A 127 13.79 13.13 15.88
C ASP A 127 15.09 13.66 16.48
N GLY A 128 15.32 14.97 16.34
CA GLY A 128 16.43 15.67 16.98
C GLY A 128 16.37 15.53 18.49
N LEU A 129 15.19 15.70 19.09
CA LEU A 129 15.00 15.56 20.54
C LEU A 129 15.19 14.12 21.02
N HIS A 130 14.59 13.13 20.35
CA HIS A 130 14.82 11.72 20.70
C HIS A 130 16.31 11.35 20.60
N HIS A 131 17.01 11.89 19.60
CA HIS A 131 18.44 11.67 19.43
C HIS A 131 19.25 12.32 20.58
N VAL A 132 18.93 13.55 20.95
CA VAL A 132 19.54 14.27 22.08
C VAL A 132 19.26 13.56 23.41
N ASP A 133 18.03 13.11 23.66
CA ASP A 133 17.67 12.37 24.88
C ASP A 133 18.37 11.01 24.97
N ARG A 134 18.60 10.34 23.83
CA ARG A 134 19.45 9.14 23.78
C ARG A 134 20.88 9.47 24.18
N ILE A 135 21.48 10.52 23.60
CA ILE A 135 22.85 10.98 23.93
C ILE A 135 22.94 11.34 25.43
N LEU A 136 21.97 12.08 25.97
CA LEU A 136 21.91 12.44 27.39
C LEU A 136 21.82 11.23 28.31
N ARG A 137 21.00 10.22 27.97
CA ARG A 137 20.93 8.96 28.73
C ARG A 137 22.26 8.22 28.71
N GLU A 138 22.92 8.20 27.55
CA GLU A 138 24.21 7.57 27.38
C GLU A 138 25.29 8.28 28.21
N ILE A 139 25.40 9.60 28.12
CA ILE A 139 26.30 10.44 28.93
C ILE A 139 26.07 10.18 30.44
N LYS A 140 24.79 10.14 30.87
CA LYS A 140 24.44 9.89 32.29
C LYS A 140 24.85 8.49 32.75
N SER A 141 24.79 7.48 31.90
CA SER A 141 25.24 6.12 32.24
C SER A 141 26.75 6.05 32.52
N PHE A 142 27.53 7.01 32.04
CA PHE A 142 28.98 7.09 32.23
C PHE A 142 29.44 7.91 33.44
N ARG A 143 28.55 8.69 34.10
CA ARG A 143 28.86 9.57 35.25
C ARG A 143 29.20 8.84 36.58
N GLY A 144 29.37 7.52 36.57
CA GLY A 144 29.58 6.72 37.78
C GLY A 144 31.04 6.45 38.17
N GLY A 145 32.03 7.18 37.65
CA GLY A 145 33.46 6.92 37.91
C GLY A 145 34.20 8.13 38.48
N ASP A 146 35.11 7.90 39.44
CA ASP A 146 35.91 8.88 40.21
C ASP A 146 36.90 9.76 39.39
N ASP A 147 36.77 9.83 38.07
CA ASP A 147 37.66 10.63 37.22
C ASP A 147 37.11 12.05 37.03
N GLN A 148 37.54 12.96 37.89
CA GLN A 148 37.12 14.36 37.92
C GLN A 148 37.36 15.11 36.58
N ALA A 149 38.37 14.70 35.80
CA ALA A 149 38.63 15.26 34.48
C ALA A 149 37.58 14.78 33.45
N TRP A 150 37.10 13.54 33.62
CA TRP A 150 36.06 12.96 32.78
C TRP A 150 34.68 13.54 33.09
N GLU A 151 34.38 13.76 34.38
CA GLU A 151 33.14 14.41 34.80
C GLU A 151 32.98 15.81 34.19
N SER A 152 34.06 16.58 34.15
CA SER A 152 34.05 17.93 33.56
C SER A 152 33.72 17.90 32.06
N GLN A 153 34.24 16.93 31.31
CA GLN A 153 33.93 16.76 29.87
C GLN A 153 32.48 16.27 29.66
N LEU A 154 32.01 15.33 30.49
CA LEU A 154 30.61 14.87 30.45
C LEU A 154 29.61 15.99 30.79
N ASP A 155 30.00 16.95 31.63
CA ASP A 155 29.20 18.14 31.91
C ASP A 155 29.13 19.09 30.71
N VAL A 156 30.25 19.32 30.01
CA VAL A 156 30.25 20.13 28.77
C VAL A 156 29.35 19.51 27.72
N PHE A 157 29.42 18.20 27.50
CA PHE A 157 28.54 17.52 26.54
C PHE A 157 27.07 17.53 26.95
N ALA A 158 26.78 17.37 28.25
CA ALA A 158 25.42 17.49 28.75
C ALA A 158 24.86 18.90 28.54
N GLN A 159 25.63 19.95 28.82
CA GLN A 159 25.23 21.33 28.57
C GLN A 159 24.99 21.63 27.09
N GLN A 160 25.83 21.08 26.19
CA GLN A 160 25.63 21.20 24.74
C GLN A 160 24.35 20.48 24.28
N ALA A 161 24.10 19.28 24.78
CA ALA A 161 22.89 18.52 24.51
C ALA A 161 21.64 19.23 25.05
N ASP A 162 21.69 19.82 26.24
CA ASP A 162 20.59 20.62 26.81
C ASP A 162 20.33 21.92 26.02
N ALA A 163 21.39 22.62 25.60
CA ALA A 163 21.26 23.79 24.72
C ALA A 163 20.62 23.43 23.38
N MET A 164 20.92 22.24 22.86
CA MET A 164 20.29 21.72 21.65
C MET A 164 18.84 21.31 21.85
N ARG A 165 18.52 20.66 22.97
CA ARG A 165 17.14 20.40 23.36
C ARG A 165 16.33 21.70 23.39
N LEU A 166 16.87 22.77 23.94
CA LEU A 166 16.26 24.11 23.91
C LEU A 166 16.12 24.66 22.49
N ALA A 167 17.15 24.53 21.64
CA ALA A 167 17.09 24.98 20.24
C ALA A 167 16.02 24.23 19.43
N VAL A 168 15.90 22.92 19.62
CA VAL A 168 14.86 22.07 19.03
C VAL A 168 13.45 22.52 19.48
N ILE A 169 13.30 22.82 20.77
CA ILE A 169 12.05 23.36 21.34
C ILE A 169 11.71 24.74 20.74
N GLU A 170 12.67 25.64 20.60
CA GLU A 170 12.45 26.95 19.97
C GLU A 170 12.13 26.84 18.47
N GLY A 171 12.75 25.88 17.78
CA GLY A 171 12.40 25.51 16.40
C GLY A 171 10.95 25.06 16.27
N ALA A 172 10.51 24.16 17.16
CA ALA A 172 9.12 23.71 17.23
C ALA A 172 8.15 24.88 17.52
N LYS A 173 8.51 25.82 18.40
CA LYS A 173 7.72 27.05 18.62
C LYS A 173 7.65 27.94 17.39
N ALA A 174 8.73 28.08 16.64
CA ALA A 174 8.75 28.86 15.40
C ALA A 174 7.88 28.23 14.31
N PHE A 175 7.98 26.91 14.15
CA PHE A 175 7.12 26.12 13.27
C PHE A 175 5.64 26.26 13.65
N LYS A 176 5.30 26.15 14.95
CA LYS A 176 3.95 26.44 15.48
C LYS A 176 3.45 27.81 15.04
N ARG A 177 4.23 28.88 15.23
CA ARG A 177 3.84 30.25 14.82
C ARG A 177 3.58 30.37 13.32
N GLN A 178 4.44 29.78 12.48
CA GLN A 178 4.30 29.83 11.02
C GLN A 178 3.07 29.06 10.54
N ALA A 179 2.86 27.85 11.07
CA ALA A 179 1.69 27.03 10.75
C ALA A 179 0.38 27.77 11.11
N LEU A 180 0.31 28.35 12.31
CA LEU A 180 -0.84 29.14 12.75
C LEU A 180 -1.13 30.34 11.84
N ALA A 181 -0.09 31.05 11.39
CA ALA A 181 -0.27 32.17 10.45
C ALA A 181 -0.86 31.71 9.10
N GLN A 182 -0.43 30.55 8.59
CA GLN A 182 -0.99 29.96 7.37
C GLN A 182 -2.46 29.55 7.55
N CYS A 183 -2.80 28.94 8.69
CA CYS A 183 -4.18 28.57 9.04
C CYS A 183 -5.10 29.80 9.07
N VAL A 184 -4.65 30.92 9.65
CA VAL A 184 -5.42 32.18 9.71
C VAL A 184 -5.62 32.78 8.31
N ALA A 185 -4.59 32.73 7.46
CA ALA A 185 -4.70 33.20 6.08
C ALA A 185 -5.76 32.41 5.29
N VAL A 186 -5.69 31.07 5.35
CA VAL A 186 -6.69 30.17 4.76
C VAL A 186 -8.10 30.49 5.25
N ARG A 187 -8.28 30.69 6.57
CA ARG A 187 -9.58 31.01 7.14
C ARG A 187 -10.14 32.32 6.61
N THR A 188 -9.28 33.31 6.44
CA THR A 188 -9.66 34.62 5.89
C THR A 188 -10.11 34.48 4.44
N GLU A 189 -9.41 33.67 3.64
CA GLU A 189 -9.79 33.39 2.25
C GLU A 189 -11.11 32.62 2.15
N ALA A 190 -11.30 31.60 2.98
CA ALA A 190 -12.54 30.83 3.05
C ALA A 190 -13.74 31.69 3.47
N SER A 191 -13.59 32.47 4.54
CA SER A 191 -14.65 33.36 5.04
C SER A 191 -14.99 34.48 4.05
N GLY A 192 -14.04 34.88 3.22
CA GLY A 192 -14.24 35.83 2.12
C GLY A 192 -14.87 35.22 0.87
N GLY A 193 -15.26 33.94 0.88
CA GLY A 193 -15.86 33.23 -0.26
C GLY A 193 -14.86 32.89 -1.38
N LYS A 194 -13.55 33.03 -1.15
CA LYS A 194 -12.51 32.72 -2.15
C LYS A 194 -12.20 31.23 -2.24
N LEU A 195 -12.52 30.46 -1.19
CA LEU A 195 -12.41 29.01 -1.14
C LEU A 195 -13.80 28.42 -0.90
N ALA A 196 -14.29 27.65 -1.86
CA ALA A 196 -15.57 26.94 -1.77
C ALA A 196 -15.40 25.49 -2.25
N GLY A 197 -16.31 24.62 -1.80
CA GLY A 197 -16.39 23.25 -2.28
C GLY A 197 -15.15 22.40 -1.99
N GLY A 198 -14.74 21.56 -2.94
CA GLY A 198 -13.60 20.64 -2.79
C GLY A 198 -12.28 21.32 -2.43
N LYS A 199 -12.02 22.55 -2.91
CA LYS A 199 -10.82 23.31 -2.50
C LYS A 199 -10.83 23.61 -1.01
N LEU A 200 -11.99 24.00 -0.45
CA LEU A 200 -12.12 24.23 0.98
C LEU A 200 -11.98 22.91 1.77
N ALA A 201 -12.57 21.81 1.27
CA ALA A 201 -12.43 20.48 1.88
C ALA A 201 -10.97 20.00 1.91
N THR A 202 -10.25 20.09 0.79
CA THR A 202 -8.83 19.75 0.70
C THR A 202 -7.98 20.64 1.61
N THR A 203 -8.34 21.92 1.73
CA THR A 203 -7.63 22.81 2.65
C THR A 203 -7.88 22.45 4.11
N ILE A 204 -9.13 22.17 4.50
CA ILE A 204 -9.48 21.70 5.86
C ILE A 204 -8.71 20.43 6.21
N ARG A 205 -8.66 19.47 5.29
CA ARG A 205 -7.88 18.23 5.47
C ARG A 205 -6.39 18.53 5.69
N GLY A 206 -5.77 19.32 4.81
CA GLY A 206 -4.36 19.67 4.95
C GLY A 206 -4.06 20.45 6.23
N LEU A 207 -5.03 21.24 6.73
CA LEU A 207 -4.92 21.88 8.04
C LEU A 207 -4.97 20.87 9.18
N ARG A 208 -5.90 19.90 9.16
CA ARG A 208 -6.00 18.83 10.18
C ARG A 208 -4.72 18.00 10.24
N GLU A 209 -4.20 17.56 9.09
CA GLU A 209 -2.95 16.79 9.01
C GLU A 209 -1.78 17.57 9.58
N ARG A 210 -1.64 18.84 9.20
CA ARG A 210 -0.60 19.72 9.75
C ARG A 210 -0.76 19.95 11.25
N MET A 211 -1.99 20.10 11.73
CA MET A 211 -2.26 20.25 13.16
C MET A 211 -1.94 18.98 13.94
N ALA A 212 -2.30 17.80 13.42
CA ALA A 212 -1.96 16.51 14.03
C ALA A 212 -0.43 16.34 14.11
N ALA A 213 0.27 16.54 12.99
CA ALA A 213 1.74 16.50 12.96
C ALA A 213 2.38 17.49 13.94
N LEU A 214 1.85 18.71 14.02
CA LEU A 214 2.31 19.73 14.97
C LEU A 214 2.03 19.34 16.42
N LYS A 215 0.88 18.71 16.72
CA LYS A 215 0.56 18.20 18.05
C LYS A 215 1.52 17.09 18.44
N ASP A 216 1.76 16.13 17.57
CA ASP A 216 2.70 15.03 17.82
C ASP A 216 4.12 15.57 18.07
N GLU A 217 4.54 16.54 17.29
CA GLU A 217 5.83 17.19 17.45
C GLU A 217 5.93 17.99 18.76
N CYS A 218 4.86 18.72 19.12
CA CYS A 218 4.80 19.43 20.39
C CYS A 218 4.79 18.47 21.58
N GLN A 219 4.00 17.40 21.53
CA GLN A 219 3.95 16.37 22.56
C GLN A 219 5.31 15.68 22.74
N ALA A 220 5.96 15.31 21.63
CA ALA A 220 7.31 14.76 21.66
C ALA A 220 8.29 15.74 22.32
N CYS A 221 8.09 17.05 22.12
CA CYS A 221 8.90 18.11 22.71
C CYS A 221 8.49 18.55 24.14
N GLY A 222 7.44 17.95 24.72
CA GLY A 222 6.89 18.39 26.01
C GLY A 222 6.32 19.82 25.99
N LEU A 223 5.93 20.30 24.80
CA LEU A 223 5.29 21.59 24.59
C LEU A 223 3.78 21.48 24.79
N ASP A 224 3.18 22.56 25.32
CA ASP A 224 1.73 22.64 25.43
C ASP A 224 1.06 22.75 24.05
N VAL A 225 0.11 21.85 23.82
CA VAL A 225 -0.70 21.75 22.59
C VAL A 225 -1.97 22.59 22.65
N SER A 226 -2.34 23.12 23.82
CA SER A 226 -3.60 23.85 24.02
C SER A 226 -3.78 25.04 23.07
N ASP A 227 -2.72 25.84 22.82
CA ASP A 227 -2.83 26.97 21.89
C ASP A 227 -3.02 26.54 20.43
N ILE A 228 -2.62 25.31 20.05
CA ILE A 228 -2.82 24.79 18.68
C ILE A 228 -4.32 24.60 18.44
N GLU A 229 -5.01 24.02 19.43
CA GLU A 229 -6.44 23.78 19.40
C GLU A 229 -7.24 25.09 19.46
N ALA A 230 -6.77 26.07 20.25
CA ALA A 230 -7.44 27.36 20.40
C ALA A 230 -7.31 28.30 19.18
N THR A 231 -6.23 28.19 18.40
CA THR A 231 -5.92 29.20 17.37
C THR A 231 -6.53 28.86 16.00
N VAL A 232 -6.67 27.57 15.67
CA VAL A 232 -7.25 27.12 14.39
C VAL A 232 -8.58 26.45 14.70
N ASP A 233 -9.63 27.25 14.69
CA ASP A 233 -11.01 26.77 14.81
C ASP A 233 -11.41 26.06 13.49
N VAL A 234 -10.87 24.86 13.29
CA VAL A 234 -11.20 23.97 12.16
C VAL A 234 -12.70 23.72 12.14
N ASP A 235 -13.34 23.67 13.30
CA ASP A 235 -14.79 23.53 13.42
C ASP A 235 -15.53 24.73 12.79
N VAL A 236 -15.03 25.97 12.88
CA VAL A 236 -15.57 27.10 12.11
C VAL A 236 -15.43 26.86 10.62
N LEU A 237 -14.29 26.39 10.13
CA LEU A 237 -14.09 26.13 8.71
C LEU A 237 -15.01 25.02 8.20
N GLU A 238 -15.20 23.99 9.00
CA GLU A 238 -16.15 22.91 8.71
C GLU A 238 -17.57 23.41 8.74
N ARG A 239 -17.97 24.20 9.73
CA ARG A 239 -19.29 24.84 9.74
C ARG A 239 -19.51 25.73 8.52
N LEU A 240 -18.49 26.45 8.06
CA LEU A 240 -18.55 27.26 6.83
C LEU A 240 -18.66 26.39 5.58
N TYR A 241 -17.89 25.30 5.52
CA TYR A 241 -17.99 24.31 4.45
C TYR A 241 -19.38 23.68 4.40
N GLU A 242 -19.89 23.22 5.55
CA GLU A 242 -21.22 22.63 5.70
C GLU A 242 -22.36 23.63 5.45
N ALA A 243 -22.17 24.90 5.77
CA ALA A 243 -23.13 25.96 5.43
C ALA A 243 -23.26 26.17 3.92
N GLY A 244 -22.24 25.79 3.15
CA GLY A 244 -22.28 25.79 1.69
C GLY A 244 -23.02 24.59 1.08
N PHE A 245 -23.41 23.60 1.89
CA PHE A 245 -24.09 22.41 1.37
C PHE A 245 -25.49 22.74 0.84
N PRO A 246 -25.91 22.09 -0.25
CA PRO A 246 -27.27 22.25 -0.76
C PRO A 246 -28.27 21.85 0.34
N GLN A 247 -29.28 22.69 0.53
CA GLN A 247 -30.38 22.43 1.45
C GLN A 247 -31.55 21.84 0.69
N ARG A 248 -32.34 21.00 1.36
CA ARG A 248 -33.59 20.46 0.82
C ARG A 248 -34.54 21.61 0.52
N THR A 249 -35.22 21.55 -0.63
CA THR A 249 -36.30 22.48 -0.95
C THR A 249 -37.49 22.17 -0.05
N GLU A 250 -38.07 23.20 0.58
CA GLU A 250 -39.22 23.02 1.46
C GLU A 250 -40.40 22.40 0.69
N GLY A 251 -40.95 21.29 1.20
CA GLY A 251 -42.04 20.55 0.56
C GLY A 251 -41.62 19.59 -0.56
N ALA A 252 -40.35 19.58 -0.98
CA ALA A 252 -39.87 18.59 -1.94
C ALA A 252 -39.78 17.21 -1.27
N THR A 253 -40.69 16.30 -1.60
CA THR A 253 -40.70 14.93 -1.08
C THR A 253 -40.06 13.97 -2.10
N PRO A 254 -39.16 13.07 -1.67
CA PRO A 254 -38.65 12.03 -2.54
C PRO A 254 -39.78 11.09 -2.93
N ARG A 255 -39.86 10.79 -4.22
CA ARG A 255 -40.77 9.81 -4.79
C ARG A 255 -39.96 8.78 -5.54
N GLU A 256 -40.19 7.51 -5.21
CA GLU A 256 -39.62 6.41 -5.96
C GLU A 256 -40.29 6.32 -7.34
N VAL A 257 -39.48 6.34 -8.38
CA VAL A 257 -39.90 6.06 -9.74
C VAL A 257 -39.29 4.72 -10.14
N LYS A 258 -40.09 3.86 -10.76
CA LYS A 258 -39.52 2.67 -11.38
C LYS A 258 -38.54 3.15 -12.44
N ALA A 259 -37.29 2.69 -12.35
CA ALA A 259 -36.37 2.82 -13.45
C ALA A 259 -37.07 2.24 -14.70
N THR A 260 -37.44 3.10 -15.64
CA THR A 260 -37.92 2.63 -16.93
C THR A 260 -36.72 1.98 -17.61
N GLU A 261 -36.78 0.67 -17.82
CA GLU A 261 -35.90 -0.01 -18.76
C GLU A 261 -36.16 0.60 -20.14
N GLY A 262 -35.48 1.70 -20.43
CA GLY A 262 -35.54 2.34 -21.73
C GLY A 262 -35.02 1.34 -22.76
N LYS A 263 -35.73 1.22 -23.89
CA LYS A 263 -35.20 0.52 -25.06
C LYS A 263 -33.82 1.12 -25.36
N ALA A 264 -32.83 0.26 -25.65
CA ALA A 264 -31.51 0.71 -26.06
C ALA A 264 -31.64 1.75 -27.19
N PRO A 265 -30.95 2.89 -27.10
CA PRO A 265 -31.07 3.93 -28.11
C PRO A 265 -30.61 3.41 -29.46
N GLU A 266 -31.35 3.75 -30.51
CA GLU A 266 -31.01 3.39 -31.89
C GLU A 266 -30.04 4.42 -32.45
N LEU A 267 -28.97 3.95 -33.09
CA LEU A 267 -27.99 4.82 -33.75
C LEU A 267 -28.57 5.33 -35.06
N VAL A 268 -28.77 6.64 -35.16
CA VAL A 268 -29.35 7.32 -36.33
C VAL A 268 -28.26 7.85 -37.26
N ASP A 269 -27.21 8.47 -36.71
CA ASP A 269 -26.09 9.03 -37.47
C ASP A 269 -24.75 8.60 -36.87
N GLY A 270 -24.19 7.50 -37.39
CA GLY A 270 -22.92 6.96 -36.90
C GLY A 270 -21.72 7.86 -37.17
N GLN A 271 -21.62 8.45 -38.36
CA GLN A 271 -20.45 9.25 -38.73
C GLN A 271 -20.47 10.62 -38.05
N GLY A 272 -21.62 11.31 -38.05
CA GLY A 272 -21.73 12.60 -37.37
C GLY A 272 -21.50 12.48 -35.85
N THR A 273 -21.95 11.39 -35.24
CA THR A 273 -21.65 11.09 -33.83
C THR A 273 -20.16 10.85 -33.61
N LEU A 274 -19.49 10.12 -34.51
CA LEU A 274 -18.05 9.89 -34.42
C LEU A 274 -17.26 11.19 -34.58
N ASP A 275 -17.64 12.04 -35.53
CA ASP A 275 -17.00 13.34 -35.76
C ASP A 275 -17.19 14.25 -34.54
N PHE A 276 -18.36 14.23 -33.90
CA PHE A 276 -18.61 14.91 -32.64
C PHE A 276 -17.69 14.42 -31.51
N LEU A 277 -17.53 13.11 -31.35
CA LEU A 277 -16.63 12.52 -30.35
C LEU A 277 -15.15 12.85 -30.62
N ASN A 278 -14.77 12.99 -31.89
CA ASN A 278 -13.43 13.36 -32.34
C ASN A 278 -13.17 14.87 -32.32
N SER A 279 -14.19 15.70 -32.11
CA SER A 279 -14.05 17.15 -32.08
C SER A 279 -13.12 17.60 -30.95
N GLU A 280 -12.46 18.75 -31.12
CA GLU A 280 -11.61 19.34 -30.05
C GLU A 280 -12.37 19.54 -28.74
N ARG A 281 -13.70 19.72 -28.81
CA ARG A 281 -14.57 19.91 -27.66
C ARG A 281 -14.63 18.67 -26.76
N VAL A 282 -14.74 17.48 -27.35
CA VAL A 282 -14.80 16.21 -26.61
C VAL A 282 -13.39 15.61 -26.44
N GLY A 283 -12.53 15.81 -27.42
CA GLY A 283 -11.12 15.42 -27.38
C GLY A 283 -10.91 13.91 -27.35
N LYS A 284 -11.80 13.12 -27.97
CA LYS A 284 -11.74 11.65 -27.97
C LYS A 284 -11.72 11.05 -26.55
N ASN A 285 -12.38 11.72 -25.62
CA ASN A 285 -12.34 11.38 -24.21
C ASN A 285 -13.77 11.25 -23.65
N TRP A 286 -14.16 10.03 -23.32
CA TRP A 286 -15.47 9.71 -22.77
C TRP A 286 -15.72 10.39 -21.42
N PHE A 287 -14.68 10.58 -20.60
CA PHE A 287 -14.79 11.31 -19.33
C PHE A 287 -15.08 12.80 -19.57
N THR A 288 -14.49 13.40 -20.61
CA THR A 288 -14.84 14.76 -21.04
C THR A 288 -16.29 14.83 -21.51
N LEU A 289 -16.75 13.86 -22.31
CA LEU A 289 -18.15 13.78 -22.73
C LEU A 289 -19.11 13.71 -21.52
N LYS A 290 -18.83 12.85 -20.53
CA LYS A 290 -19.62 12.77 -19.29
C LYS A 290 -19.67 14.11 -18.55
N LYS A 291 -18.55 14.83 -18.47
CA LYS A 291 -18.48 16.16 -17.83
C LYS A 291 -19.35 17.17 -18.58
N LEU A 292 -19.28 17.20 -19.91
CA LEU A 292 -20.11 18.09 -20.74
C LEU A 292 -21.60 17.73 -20.62
N PHE A 293 -21.94 16.44 -20.59
CA PHE A 293 -23.31 15.98 -20.39
C PHE A 293 -23.88 16.44 -19.04
N LYS A 294 -23.11 16.27 -17.96
CA LYS A 294 -23.49 16.77 -16.61
C LYS A 294 -23.60 18.30 -16.54
N ALA A 295 -22.79 19.01 -17.31
CA ALA A 295 -22.87 20.46 -17.40
C ALA A 295 -24.08 20.97 -18.23
N GLY A 296 -24.89 20.08 -18.81
CA GLY A 296 -25.98 20.43 -19.72
C GLY A 296 -25.49 20.95 -21.09
N GLU A 297 -24.20 20.80 -21.36
CA GLU A 297 -23.53 21.26 -22.56
C GLU A 297 -23.65 20.28 -23.74
N VAL A 298 -23.94 19.02 -23.40
CA VAL A 298 -24.31 17.94 -24.31
C VAL A 298 -25.69 17.47 -23.88
N ASP A 299 -26.62 17.37 -24.82
CA ASP A 299 -27.97 16.95 -24.50
C ASP A 299 -28.11 15.42 -24.43
N GLU A 300 -29.24 14.95 -23.92
CA GLU A 300 -29.52 13.52 -23.77
C GLU A 300 -29.57 12.78 -25.11
N ALA A 301 -29.98 13.46 -26.20
CA ALA A 301 -30.05 12.84 -27.52
C ALA A 301 -28.63 12.58 -28.07
N GLN A 302 -27.73 13.55 -27.94
CA GLN A 302 -26.32 13.41 -28.30
C GLN A 302 -25.63 12.33 -27.46
N MET A 303 -25.87 12.30 -26.14
CA MET A 303 -25.32 11.26 -25.26
C MET A 303 -25.84 9.86 -25.62
N LYS A 304 -27.13 9.73 -25.97
CA LYS A 304 -27.72 8.48 -26.46
C LYS A 304 -27.11 8.01 -27.77
N GLN A 305 -26.86 8.92 -28.72
CA GLN A 305 -26.20 8.58 -29.98
C GLN A 305 -24.74 8.13 -29.74
N ALA A 306 -23.99 8.85 -28.90
CA ALA A 306 -22.63 8.48 -28.52
C ALA A 306 -22.58 7.10 -27.84
N TRP A 307 -23.52 6.84 -26.92
CA TRP A 307 -23.68 5.54 -26.26
C TRP A 307 -24.00 4.42 -27.26
N ALA A 308 -24.91 4.66 -28.21
CA ALA A 308 -25.28 3.66 -29.22
C ALA A 308 -24.12 3.38 -30.18
N LEU A 309 -23.38 4.42 -30.57
CA LEU A 309 -22.21 4.30 -31.43
C LEU A 309 -21.11 3.47 -30.76
N ARG A 310 -20.74 3.75 -29.50
CA ARG A 310 -19.72 2.96 -28.80
C ARG A 310 -20.12 1.49 -28.69
N GLN A 311 -21.39 1.21 -28.36
CA GLN A 311 -21.88 -0.16 -28.22
C GLN A 311 -21.78 -0.89 -29.56
N LYS A 312 -22.19 -0.22 -30.65
CA LYS A 312 -22.06 -0.75 -32.00
C LYS A 312 -20.60 -1.03 -32.35
N ILE A 313 -19.68 -0.11 -32.09
CA ILE A 313 -18.25 -0.27 -32.43
C ILE A 313 -17.65 -1.46 -31.68
N VAL A 314 -17.91 -1.58 -30.38
CA VAL A 314 -17.43 -2.69 -29.55
C VAL A 314 -18.05 -4.00 -30.03
N ASP A 315 -19.37 -4.05 -30.22
CA ASP A 315 -20.05 -5.26 -30.68
C ASP A 315 -19.59 -5.67 -32.09
N ASP A 316 -19.45 -4.72 -33.03
CA ASP A 316 -18.96 -4.99 -34.39
C ASP A 316 -17.51 -5.52 -34.36
N TYR A 317 -16.63 -4.94 -33.54
CA TYR A 317 -15.25 -5.41 -33.42
C TYR A 317 -15.21 -6.83 -32.86
N MET A 318 -15.95 -7.07 -31.78
CA MET A 318 -16.03 -8.39 -31.17
C MET A 318 -16.74 -9.41 -32.07
N ALA A 319 -17.61 -8.96 -32.99
CA ALA A 319 -18.38 -9.82 -33.90
C ALA A 319 -17.70 -10.08 -35.26
N ASN A 320 -16.85 -9.19 -35.79
CA ASN A 320 -16.29 -9.32 -37.14
C ASN A 320 -14.78 -9.69 -37.11
N PRO A 321 -13.81 -8.79 -36.82
CA PRO A 321 -12.37 -9.11 -36.83
C PRO A 321 -11.96 -10.27 -35.91
N VAL A 322 -12.53 -10.31 -34.71
CA VAL A 322 -12.18 -11.31 -33.69
C VAL A 322 -12.93 -12.63 -33.93
N THR A 323 -14.15 -12.61 -34.46
CA THR A 323 -14.87 -13.85 -34.79
C THR A 323 -14.31 -14.55 -36.02
N GLU A 324 -13.84 -13.83 -37.04
CA GLU A 324 -13.22 -14.49 -38.19
C GLU A 324 -11.90 -15.18 -37.80
N THR A 325 -11.12 -14.56 -36.92
CA THR A 325 -9.80 -15.05 -36.49
C THR A 325 -9.88 -16.06 -35.33
N TYR A 326 -10.81 -15.85 -34.39
CA TYR A 326 -10.94 -16.63 -33.15
C TYR A 326 -12.23 -17.44 -33.08
N LYS A 327 -13.31 -17.06 -33.76
CA LYS A 327 -14.66 -17.69 -33.72
C LYS A 327 -15.44 -17.48 -32.43
N LEU A 328 -15.30 -16.29 -31.85
CA LEU A 328 -16.01 -15.88 -30.64
C LEU A 328 -17.53 -15.76 -30.86
N VAL A 329 -18.33 -16.19 -29.88
CA VAL A 329 -19.79 -16.08 -29.85
C VAL A 329 -20.23 -15.34 -28.58
N LYS A 330 -20.95 -14.23 -28.75
CA LYS A 330 -21.50 -13.42 -27.64
C LYS A 330 -22.41 -14.28 -26.75
N GLY A 331 -22.25 -14.14 -25.44
CA GLY A 331 -22.95 -14.93 -24.43
C GLY A 331 -22.41 -16.35 -24.22
N LYS A 332 -21.43 -16.80 -25.02
CA LYS A 332 -20.79 -18.11 -24.87
C LYS A 332 -19.29 -17.99 -24.59
N THR A 333 -18.55 -17.35 -25.49
CA THR A 333 -17.08 -17.23 -25.41
C THR A 333 -16.63 -15.82 -25.03
N TRP A 334 -17.55 -14.85 -25.07
CA TRP A 334 -17.36 -13.53 -24.47
C TRP A 334 -18.71 -12.95 -24.05
N MET A 335 -18.69 -12.01 -23.12
CA MET A 335 -19.87 -11.28 -22.68
C MET A 335 -19.55 -9.81 -22.47
N ALA A 336 -20.55 -8.96 -22.67
CA ALA A 336 -20.53 -7.57 -22.25
C ALA A 336 -21.90 -7.32 -21.59
N PRO A 337 -22.03 -7.48 -20.25
CA PRO A 337 -23.27 -7.17 -19.58
C PRO A 337 -23.57 -5.68 -19.78
N GLY A 338 -24.54 -5.39 -20.65
CA GLY A 338 -24.90 -4.02 -20.97
C GLY A 338 -25.53 -3.30 -19.78
N SER A 339 -25.36 -1.99 -19.73
CA SER A 339 -26.07 -1.10 -18.82
C SER A 339 -26.83 -0.05 -19.62
N THR A 340 -28.09 0.18 -19.30
CA THR A 340 -28.91 1.23 -19.93
C THR A 340 -28.58 2.62 -19.41
N ASN A 341 -27.70 2.73 -18.40
CA ASN A 341 -27.17 4.00 -17.94
C ASN A 341 -26.22 4.56 -19.01
N LEU A 342 -26.52 5.77 -19.49
CA LEU A 342 -25.74 6.44 -20.54
C LEU A 342 -24.29 6.71 -20.11
N GLU A 343 -24.04 6.87 -18.82
CA GLU A 343 -22.71 7.15 -18.27
C GLU A 343 -21.93 5.91 -17.84
N SER A 344 -22.51 4.70 -17.90
CA SER A 344 -21.76 3.50 -17.48
C SER A 344 -20.60 3.22 -18.43
N ASP A 345 -19.58 2.58 -17.93
CA ASP A 345 -18.57 1.86 -18.69
C ASP A 345 -19.17 0.62 -19.41
N ILE A 346 -18.35 0.02 -20.28
CA ILE A 346 -18.62 -1.28 -20.91
C ILE A 346 -17.50 -2.23 -20.50
N ASP A 347 -17.82 -3.18 -19.63
CA ASP A 347 -16.92 -4.27 -19.29
C ASP A 347 -17.16 -5.44 -20.22
N VAL A 348 -16.15 -5.77 -21.01
CA VAL A 348 -16.16 -6.92 -21.91
C VAL A 348 -15.29 -8.01 -21.29
N THR A 349 -15.80 -9.22 -21.22
CA THR A 349 -15.10 -10.36 -20.64
C THR A 349 -14.95 -11.47 -21.68
N ILE A 350 -13.72 -11.90 -21.94
CA ILE A 350 -13.44 -13.12 -22.70
C ILE A 350 -13.58 -14.31 -21.76
N LEU A 351 -14.46 -15.24 -22.11
CA LEU A 351 -14.86 -16.39 -21.28
C LEU A 351 -14.16 -17.70 -21.70
N ASP A 352 -13.57 -17.74 -22.90
CA ASP A 352 -12.98 -18.95 -23.46
C ASP A 352 -11.55 -18.72 -23.96
N HIS A 353 -10.71 -19.74 -23.79
CA HIS A 353 -9.41 -19.81 -24.42
C HIS A 353 -9.66 -20.29 -25.85
N HIS A 354 -9.64 -19.42 -26.85
CA HIS A 354 -9.84 -19.89 -28.22
C HIS A 354 -8.65 -20.73 -28.71
N TRP A 355 -8.73 -22.04 -28.49
CA TRP A 355 -7.78 -23.01 -29.01
C TRP A 355 -8.39 -23.72 -30.22
N SER A 356 -8.05 -23.26 -31.43
CA SER A 356 -8.37 -24.02 -32.64
C SER A 356 -7.38 -25.18 -32.80
N GLY A 357 -7.57 -26.25 -32.03
CA GLY A 357 -6.83 -27.50 -32.16
C GLY A 357 -7.31 -28.30 -33.36
N GLY A 358 -6.68 -28.11 -34.52
CA GLY A 358 -6.58 -29.17 -35.52
C GLY A 358 -5.58 -30.23 -35.03
N LYS A 359 -5.82 -31.50 -35.35
CA LYS A 359 -4.92 -32.61 -34.96
C LYS A 359 -3.54 -32.56 -35.62
N ASP A 360 -3.40 -31.78 -36.68
CA ASP A 360 -2.15 -31.62 -37.42
C ASP A 360 -1.75 -30.14 -37.43
N ASP A 361 -0.89 -29.75 -36.49
CA ASP A 361 0.19 -28.76 -36.71
C ASP A 361 0.85 -28.40 -35.37
N GLU A 362 1.94 -29.09 -35.08
CA GLU A 362 2.94 -28.67 -34.07
C GLU A 362 3.54 -27.28 -34.39
N GLN A 363 3.31 -26.75 -35.60
CA GLN A 363 3.80 -25.45 -36.07
C GLN A 363 2.76 -24.32 -36.03
N ARG A 364 1.52 -24.55 -35.55
CA ARG A 364 0.51 -23.50 -35.32
C ARG A 364 0.09 -23.34 -33.85
N LYS A 365 1.03 -23.59 -32.92
CA LYS A 365 0.98 -23.10 -31.53
C LYS A 365 1.17 -21.57 -31.46
N ILE A 366 0.45 -20.81 -32.28
CA ILE A 366 0.26 -19.38 -32.00
C ILE A 366 -0.66 -19.34 -30.79
N LEU A 367 -0.15 -18.81 -29.68
CA LEU A 367 -0.89 -18.45 -28.46
C LEU A 367 -2.01 -17.46 -28.81
N LYS A 368 -3.10 -17.94 -29.43
CA LYS A 368 -4.37 -17.23 -29.55
C LYS A 368 -5.10 -17.25 -28.20
N THR A 369 -4.39 -16.77 -27.18
CA THR A 369 -4.88 -16.68 -25.81
C THR A 369 -5.86 -15.51 -25.71
N ASP A 370 -6.68 -15.52 -24.66
CA ASP A 370 -7.46 -14.36 -24.26
C ASP A 370 -6.59 -13.10 -24.08
N ALA A 371 -5.34 -13.24 -23.62
CA ALA A 371 -4.35 -12.15 -23.57
C ALA A 371 -4.11 -11.50 -24.95
N ALA A 372 -3.96 -12.33 -26.00
CA ALA A 372 -3.73 -11.84 -27.36
C ALA A 372 -4.96 -11.10 -27.90
N ILE A 373 -6.16 -11.60 -27.62
CA ILE A 373 -7.42 -10.93 -27.99
C ILE A 373 -7.51 -9.55 -27.32
N VAL A 374 -7.20 -9.48 -26.01
CA VAL A 374 -7.17 -8.20 -25.28
C VAL A 374 -6.15 -7.24 -25.90
N LYS A 375 -4.95 -7.73 -26.21
CA LYS A 375 -3.90 -6.91 -26.81
C LYS A 375 -4.31 -6.38 -28.19
N GLU A 376 -4.82 -7.24 -29.06
CA GLU A 376 -5.26 -6.84 -30.41
C GLU A 376 -6.40 -5.82 -30.37
N PHE A 377 -7.32 -5.94 -29.41
CA PHE A 377 -8.37 -4.97 -29.17
C PHE A 377 -7.80 -3.60 -28.78
N ASN A 378 -6.89 -3.57 -27.80
CA ASN A 378 -6.25 -2.33 -27.33
C ASN A 378 -5.42 -1.68 -28.45
N ASP A 379 -4.61 -2.46 -29.16
CA ASP A 379 -3.78 -2.00 -30.28
C ASP A 379 -4.64 -1.44 -31.42
N TRP A 380 -5.77 -2.09 -31.73
CA TRP A 380 -6.70 -1.62 -32.76
C TRP A 380 -7.34 -0.28 -32.38
N PHE A 381 -7.76 -0.13 -31.13
CA PHE A 381 -8.32 1.13 -30.63
C PHE A 381 -7.30 2.26 -30.71
N LEU A 382 -6.08 2.00 -30.25
CA LEU A 382 -4.98 2.97 -30.30
C LEU A 382 -4.66 3.35 -31.75
N ALA A 383 -4.54 2.38 -32.66
CA ALA A 383 -4.26 2.64 -34.07
C ALA A 383 -5.39 3.40 -34.78
N LYS A 384 -6.66 3.07 -34.47
CA LYS A 384 -7.82 3.65 -35.15
C LYS A 384 -8.21 5.03 -34.63
N TYR A 385 -8.17 5.23 -33.31
CA TYR A 385 -8.65 6.45 -32.67
C TYR A 385 -7.53 7.32 -32.11
N GLY A 386 -6.33 6.76 -31.90
CA GLY A 386 -5.20 7.46 -31.27
C GLY A 386 -5.33 7.55 -29.75
N ALA A 387 -6.19 6.75 -29.13
CA ALA A 387 -6.42 6.71 -27.68
C ALA A 387 -6.78 5.27 -27.24
N GLN A 388 -6.53 4.95 -25.97
CA GLN A 388 -6.93 3.66 -25.38
C GLN A 388 -8.47 3.50 -25.35
N PRO A 389 -9.01 2.28 -25.43
CA PRO A 389 -10.46 2.05 -25.42
C PRO A 389 -11.17 2.60 -24.17
N GLY A 390 -10.51 2.52 -23.01
CA GLY A 390 -11.02 3.10 -21.77
C GLY A 390 -11.08 4.65 -21.79
N ILE A 391 -10.24 5.33 -22.58
CA ILE A 391 -10.31 6.78 -22.74
C ILE A 391 -11.38 7.14 -23.76
N MET A 392 -11.35 6.48 -24.91
CA MET A 392 -12.23 6.80 -26.04
C MET A 392 -13.71 6.53 -25.71
N PHE A 393 -14.01 5.36 -25.12
CA PHE A 393 -15.38 4.90 -24.90
C PHE A 393 -15.67 4.37 -23.50
N ASP A 394 -14.68 4.40 -22.59
CA ASP A 394 -14.79 3.80 -21.25
C ASP A 394 -15.14 2.31 -21.33
N VAL A 395 -14.35 1.62 -22.15
CA VAL A 395 -14.46 0.18 -22.40
C VAL A 395 -13.25 -0.53 -21.81
N ASN A 396 -13.51 -1.51 -20.95
CA ASN A 396 -12.49 -2.41 -20.40
C ASN A 396 -12.67 -3.80 -20.99
N LEU A 397 -11.57 -4.48 -21.33
CA LEU A 397 -11.62 -5.85 -21.86
C LEU A 397 -10.75 -6.77 -20.99
N TYR A 398 -11.37 -7.82 -20.45
CA TYR A 398 -10.74 -8.74 -19.51
C TYR A 398 -10.56 -10.15 -20.08
N ALA A 399 -9.41 -10.73 -19.78
CA ALA A 399 -9.06 -12.12 -20.03
C ALA A 399 -9.49 -12.98 -18.82
N SER A 400 -10.75 -13.39 -18.80
CA SER A 400 -11.32 -14.15 -17.67
C SER A 400 -11.68 -15.59 -18.04
N ALA A 401 -11.02 -16.13 -19.07
CA ALA A 401 -11.20 -17.52 -19.42
C ALA A 401 -10.76 -18.40 -18.24
N LYS A 402 -11.66 -19.31 -17.81
CA LYS A 402 -11.41 -20.18 -16.65
C LYS A 402 -10.16 -21.03 -16.87
N PRO A 403 -9.37 -21.34 -15.84
CA PRO A 403 -8.24 -22.26 -15.97
C PRO A 403 -8.66 -23.57 -16.64
N ARG A 404 -7.82 -24.12 -17.52
CA ARG A 404 -8.12 -25.31 -18.36
C ARG A 404 -8.63 -26.51 -17.56
N ARG A 405 -8.10 -26.69 -16.36
CA ARG A 405 -8.54 -27.71 -15.40
C ARG A 405 -8.70 -27.04 -14.04
N PRO A 406 -9.93 -26.80 -13.56
CA PRO A 406 -10.11 -26.30 -12.20
C PRO A 406 -9.52 -27.28 -11.19
N LEU A 407 -9.02 -26.76 -10.07
CA LEU A 407 -8.64 -27.61 -8.95
C LEU A 407 -9.86 -28.43 -8.49
N PRO A 408 -9.67 -29.70 -8.08
CA PRO A 408 -10.77 -30.49 -7.57
C PRO A 408 -11.42 -29.83 -6.35
N PRO A 409 -12.71 -30.12 -6.07
CA PRO A 409 -13.39 -29.55 -4.91
C PRO A 409 -12.70 -29.97 -3.60
N VAL A 410 -12.74 -29.10 -2.59
CA VAL A 410 -11.94 -29.18 -1.33
C VAL A 410 -12.08 -30.51 -0.58
N ASP A 411 -13.25 -31.15 -0.65
CA ASP A 411 -13.52 -32.45 -0.04
C ASP A 411 -12.77 -33.60 -0.73
N LYS A 412 -12.43 -33.44 -2.01
CA LYS A 412 -11.65 -34.37 -2.82
C LYS A 412 -10.18 -33.97 -2.97
N GLN A 413 -9.79 -32.83 -2.38
CA GLN A 413 -8.41 -32.36 -2.39
C GLN A 413 -7.55 -33.22 -1.46
N SER A 414 -6.41 -33.66 -1.98
CA SER A 414 -5.31 -34.19 -1.19
C SER A 414 -4.83 -33.16 -0.14
N PRO A 415 -4.10 -33.58 0.91
CA PRO A 415 -3.51 -32.65 1.87
C PRO A 415 -2.65 -31.56 1.22
N VAL A 416 -1.93 -31.90 0.13
CA VAL A 416 -1.14 -30.94 -0.67
C VAL A 416 -2.04 -29.93 -1.36
N GLU A 417 -3.13 -30.36 -2.00
CA GLU A 417 -4.08 -29.45 -2.65
C GLU A 417 -4.79 -28.53 -1.63
N LYS A 418 -5.06 -29.03 -0.42
CA LYS A 418 -5.59 -28.22 0.69
C LYS A 418 -4.57 -27.18 1.16
N ALA A 419 -3.30 -27.57 1.30
CA ALA A 419 -2.20 -26.66 1.62
C ALA A 419 -2.08 -25.56 0.56
N MET A 420 -2.06 -25.94 -0.72
CA MET A 420 -2.02 -24.99 -1.84
C MET A 420 -3.21 -24.06 -1.85
N THR A 421 -4.43 -24.57 -1.61
CA THR A 421 -5.63 -23.74 -1.51
C THR A 421 -5.53 -22.75 -0.34
N SER A 422 -4.98 -23.18 0.79
CA SER A 422 -4.78 -22.30 1.95
C SER A 422 -3.73 -21.20 1.67
N MET A 423 -2.62 -21.55 1.01
CA MET A 423 -1.62 -20.57 0.54
C MET A 423 -2.22 -19.58 -0.47
N THR A 424 -3.09 -20.08 -1.33
CA THR A 424 -3.82 -19.24 -2.30
C THR A 424 -4.68 -18.22 -1.59
N ASN A 425 -5.48 -18.69 -0.63
CA ASN A 425 -6.34 -17.83 0.16
C ASN A 425 -5.52 -16.71 0.81
N ALA A 426 -4.37 -17.04 1.43
CA ALA A 426 -3.47 -16.04 2.00
C ALA A 426 -2.98 -15.01 0.96
N GLY A 427 -2.52 -15.46 -0.22
CA GLY A 427 -2.10 -14.55 -1.30
C GLY A 427 -3.23 -13.70 -1.89
N GLN A 428 -4.45 -14.22 -1.96
CA GLN A 428 -5.64 -13.48 -2.39
C GLN A 428 -6.05 -12.41 -1.36
N ASP A 429 -5.85 -12.65 -0.06
CA ASP A 429 -6.05 -11.62 0.98
C ASP A 429 -5.01 -10.50 0.87
N VAL A 430 -3.77 -10.82 0.55
CA VAL A 430 -2.75 -9.81 0.20
C VAL A 430 -3.21 -8.97 -1.00
N GLY A 431 -3.81 -9.57 -2.03
CA GLY A 431 -4.40 -8.83 -3.17
C GLY A 431 -5.51 -7.86 -2.74
N ALA A 432 -6.39 -8.28 -1.83
CA ALA A 432 -7.43 -7.42 -1.27
C ALA A 432 -6.86 -6.26 -0.43
N LEU A 433 -5.82 -6.52 0.37
CA LEU A 433 -5.08 -5.49 1.12
C LEU A 433 -4.33 -4.53 0.19
N MET A 434 -3.75 -5.00 -0.92
CA MET A 434 -3.14 -4.16 -1.95
C MET A 434 -4.15 -3.16 -2.53
N LYS A 435 -5.42 -3.56 -2.69
CA LYS A 435 -6.48 -2.65 -3.14
C LYS A 435 -6.70 -1.53 -2.14
N MET A 436 -6.77 -1.83 -0.84
CA MET A 436 -6.86 -0.81 0.20
C MET A 436 -5.63 0.10 0.20
N ARG A 437 -4.44 -0.50 0.13
CA ARG A 437 -3.16 0.22 0.10
C ARG A 437 -3.09 1.25 -1.02
N ARG A 438 -3.60 0.91 -2.21
CA ARG A 438 -3.60 1.79 -3.39
C ARG A 438 -4.31 3.13 -3.14
N PHE A 439 -5.35 3.13 -2.31
CA PHE A 439 -6.20 4.31 -2.05
C PHE A 439 -5.96 4.95 -0.68
N MET A 440 -4.89 4.57 0.00
CA MET A 440 -4.35 5.26 1.17
C MET A 440 -2.99 5.85 0.82
N ASP A 441 -2.61 6.98 1.41
CA ASP A 441 -1.21 7.37 1.41
C ASP A 441 -0.35 6.46 2.30
N TRP A 442 0.94 6.74 2.34
CA TRP A 442 1.90 5.90 3.05
C TRP A 442 1.59 5.89 4.56
N GLU A 443 1.48 7.08 5.14
CA GLU A 443 1.20 7.28 6.55
C GLU A 443 -0.16 6.71 6.95
N GLU A 444 -1.21 6.98 6.17
CA GLU A 444 -2.56 6.44 6.40
C GLU A 444 -2.60 4.92 6.43
N PHE A 445 -1.85 4.24 5.54
CA PHE A 445 -1.82 2.79 5.50
C PHE A 445 -1.06 2.19 6.69
N MET A 446 0.06 2.81 7.08
CA MET A 446 0.83 2.38 8.26
C MET A 446 0.02 2.56 9.55
N ASP A 447 -0.69 3.69 9.69
CA ASP A 447 -1.59 3.95 10.81
C ASP A 447 -2.75 2.95 10.83
N TYR A 448 -3.32 2.64 9.66
CA TYR A 448 -4.37 1.63 9.52
C TYR A 448 -3.87 0.24 9.96
N GLN A 449 -2.68 -0.17 9.51
CA GLN A 449 -2.05 -1.43 9.90
C GLN A 449 -1.85 -1.49 11.40
N GLU A 450 -1.22 -0.50 12.03
CA GLU A 450 -0.99 -0.52 13.48
C GLU A 450 -2.30 -0.50 14.28
N THR A 451 -3.32 0.22 13.81
CA THR A 451 -4.66 0.20 14.42
C THR A 451 -5.26 -1.21 14.38
N VAL A 452 -5.16 -1.92 13.26
CA VAL A 452 -5.63 -3.32 13.15
C VAL A 452 -4.88 -4.21 14.14
N LEU A 453 -3.55 -4.10 14.19
CA LEU A 453 -2.72 -4.95 15.05
C LEU A 453 -2.95 -4.66 16.54
N GLU A 454 -3.14 -3.40 16.92
CA GLU A 454 -3.50 -3.01 18.29
C GLU A 454 -4.87 -3.60 18.68
N GLN A 455 -5.90 -3.43 17.85
CA GLN A 455 -7.22 -3.98 18.11
C GLN A 455 -7.25 -5.51 18.12
N MET A 456 -6.38 -6.17 17.34
CA MET A 456 -6.20 -7.62 17.45
C MET A 456 -5.67 -8.03 18.82
N ARG A 457 -4.69 -7.30 19.36
CA ARG A 457 -4.15 -7.55 20.72
C ARG A 457 -5.23 -7.35 21.78
N GLU A 458 -6.02 -6.27 21.67
CA GLU A 458 -7.16 -6.01 22.55
C GLU A 458 -8.22 -7.12 22.48
N ALA A 459 -8.45 -7.66 21.28
CA ALA A 459 -9.34 -8.80 21.06
C ALA A 459 -8.74 -10.14 21.54
N GLY A 460 -7.50 -10.17 22.04
CA GLY A 460 -6.85 -11.37 22.57
C GLY A 460 -6.24 -12.29 21.51
N ALA A 461 -5.82 -11.76 20.36
CA ALA A 461 -4.99 -12.49 19.41
C ALA A 461 -3.61 -12.81 20.01
N SER A 462 -3.01 -13.95 19.61
CA SER A 462 -1.65 -14.30 20.05
C SER A 462 -0.59 -13.50 19.29
N ASP A 463 0.62 -13.34 19.86
CA ASP A 463 1.73 -12.65 19.18
C ASP A 463 2.02 -13.23 17.79
N THR A 464 1.90 -14.55 17.63
CA THR A 464 2.06 -15.20 16.32
C THR A 464 0.97 -14.81 15.31
N ASP A 465 -0.26 -14.57 15.76
CA ASP A 465 -1.35 -14.10 14.89
C ASP A 465 -1.10 -12.64 14.47
N ILE A 466 -0.57 -11.82 15.39
CA ILE A 466 -0.13 -10.44 15.13
C ILE A 466 1.00 -10.41 14.10
N ASP A 467 2.05 -11.22 14.28
CA ASP A 467 3.18 -11.27 13.37
C ASP A 467 2.80 -11.80 11.98
N THR A 468 1.91 -12.79 11.93
CA THR A 468 1.38 -13.30 10.66
C THR A 468 0.60 -12.22 9.92
N THR A 469 -0.27 -11.50 10.62
CA THR A 469 -1.06 -10.41 10.02
C THR A 469 -0.17 -9.25 9.58
N ARG A 470 0.81 -8.86 10.41
CA ARG A 470 1.81 -7.84 10.08
C ARG A 470 2.53 -8.18 8.78
N ALA A 471 3.00 -9.42 8.65
CA ALA A 471 3.70 -9.87 7.44
C ALA A 471 2.84 -9.75 6.18
N GLN A 472 1.51 -9.95 6.27
CA GLN A 472 0.63 -9.78 5.11
C GLN A 472 0.40 -8.33 4.72
N PHE A 473 0.32 -7.42 5.69
CA PHE A 473 0.27 -5.98 5.42
C PHE A 473 1.57 -5.51 4.76
N GLU A 474 2.71 -5.97 5.28
CA GLU A 474 4.04 -5.70 4.70
C GLU A 474 4.18 -6.30 3.29
N GLU A 475 3.68 -7.52 3.07
CA GLU A 475 3.66 -8.14 1.73
C GLU A 475 2.75 -7.36 0.76
N ALA A 476 1.59 -6.90 1.22
CA ALA A 476 0.67 -6.10 0.40
C ALA A 476 1.27 -4.75 0.02
N ASP A 477 1.90 -4.04 0.96
CA ASP A 477 2.62 -2.80 0.63
C ASP A 477 3.81 -3.08 -0.31
N GLY A 478 4.63 -4.09 -0.02
CA GLY A 478 5.76 -4.47 -0.86
C GLY A 478 5.36 -4.80 -2.29
N LYS A 479 4.31 -5.62 -2.48
CA LYS A 479 3.77 -5.92 -3.81
C LYS A 479 3.21 -4.67 -4.49
N PHE A 480 2.50 -3.82 -3.77
CA PHE A 480 1.99 -2.57 -4.32
C PHE A 480 3.13 -1.67 -4.83
N GLN A 481 4.20 -1.49 -4.04
CA GLN A 481 5.40 -0.73 -4.42
C GLN A 481 6.07 -1.31 -5.67
N LEU A 482 6.20 -2.64 -5.74
CA LEU A 482 6.76 -3.32 -6.91
C LEU A 482 5.88 -3.15 -8.16
N SER A 483 4.55 -3.19 -8.02
CA SER A 483 3.63 -3.00 -9.13
C SER A 483 3.68 -1.58 -9.70
N ILE A 484 3.66 -0.56 -8.85
CA ILE A 484 3.78 0.83 -9.32
C ILE A 484 5.16 1.09 -9.94
N ARG A 485 6.23 0.50 -9.38
CA ARG A 485 7.58 0.59 -9.95
C ARG A 485 7.63 -0.04 -11.34
N SER A 486 7.03 -1.21 -11.49
CA SER A 486 6.92 -1.90 -12.79
C SER A 486 6.13 -1.09 -13.80
N GLY A 487 5.08 -0.37 -13.37
CA GLY A 487 4.38 0.65 -14.15
C GLY A 487 5.33 1.72 -14.70
N LEU A 488 6.14 2.33 -13.83
CA LEU A 488 7.08 3.39 -14.22
C LEU A 488 8.19 2.87 -15.14
N ASP A 489 8.76 1.69 -14.86
CA ASP A 489 9.78 1.08 -15.71
C ASP A 489 9.20 0.72 -17.09
N LYS A 490 7.96 0.23 -17.13
CA LYS A 490 7.28 -0.06 -18.40
C LYS A 490 7.01 1.20 -19.22
N LEU A 491 6.61 2.29 -18.56
CA LEU A 491 6.44 3.59 -19.21
C LEU A 491 7.73 4.03 -19.92
N VAL A 492 8.87 3.93 -19.25
CA VAL A 492 10.18 4.23 -19.84
C VAL A 492 10.44 3.34 -21.05
N ALA A 493 10.28 2.03 -20.90
CA ALA A 493 10.52 1.06 -21.98
C ALA A 493 9.62 1.29 -23.22
N LEU A 494 8.38 1.76 -23.02
CA LEU A 494 7.44 2.05 -24.11
C LEU A 494 7.73 3.40 -24.79
N LEU A 495 8.16 4.41 -24.03
CA LEU A 495 8.29 5.78 -24.52
C LEU A 495 9.70 6.15 -24.99
N GLU A 496 10.76 5.59 -24.41
CA GLU A 496 12.15 5.88 -24.83
C GLU A 496 12.40 5.62 -26.33
N PRO A 497 11.98 4.48 -26.91
CA PRO A 497 12.26 4.18 -28.31
C PRO A 497 11.44 5.03 -29.30
N LYS A 498 10.40 5.74 -28.83
CA LYS A 498 9.50 6.52 -29.69
C LYS A 498 10.11 7.89 -30.01
N SER A 499 10.19 8.20 -31.30
CA SER A 499 10.61 9.51 -31.80
C SER A 499 9.46 10.52 -31.91
N ASP A 500 8.22 10.03 -32.04
CA ASP A 500 6.99 10.79 -32.30
C ASP A 500 6.09 10.90 -31.06
N ARG A 501 6.68 11.17 -29.90
CA ARG A 501 5.94 11.31 -28.63
C ARG A 501 5.02 12.53 -28.63
N THR A 502 3.85 12.40 -28.00
CA THR A 502 3.01 13.56 -27.65
C THR A 502 3.66 14.41 -26.54
N ASP A 503 3.17 15.63 -26.33
CA ASP A 503 3.63 16.50 -25.24
C ASP A 503 3.40 15.84 -23.86
N GLU A 504 2.25 15.19 -23.69
CA GLU A 504 1.92 14.47 -22.46
C GLU A 504 2.89 13.29 -22.23
N GLN A 505 3.18 12.48 -23.26
CA GLN A 505 4.14 11.39 -23.19
C GLN A 505 5.56 11.89 -22.88
N THR A 506 5.96 13.02 -23.48
CA THR A 506 7.27 13.64 -23.21
C THR A 506 7.37 14.13 -21.76
N LYS A 507 6.29 14.75 -21.24
CA LYS A 507 6.20 15.17 -19.85
C LYS A 507 6.26 13.97 -18.90
N ALA A 508 5.48 12.93 -19.16
CA ALA A 508 5.45 11.69 -18.38
C ALA A 508 6.85 11.07 -18.25
N LEU A 509 7.52 10.87 -19.40
CA LEU A 509 8.86 10.29 -19.44
C LEU A 509 9.88 11.12 -18.64
N LYS A 510 9.82 12.45 -18.74
CA LYS A 510 10.70 13.36 -17.99
C LYS A 510 10.50 13.24 -16.47
N ILE A 511 9.24 13.20 -16.01
CA ILE A 511 8.92 13.05 -14.58
C ILE A 511 9.49 11.73 -14.07
N VAL A 512 9.22 10.63 -14.78
CA VAL A 512 9.66 9.29 -14.38
C VAL A 512 11.18 9.18 -14.34
N HIS A 513 11.90 9.67 -15.35
CA HIS A 513 13.37 9.70 -15.31
C HIS A 513 13.91 10.47 -14.11
N THR A 514 13.34 11.65 -13.84
CA THR A 514 13.79 12.49 -12.73
C THR A 514 13.62 11.74 -11.41
N ALA A 515 12.47 11.11 -11.19
CA ALA A 515 12.19 10.33 -9.99
C ALA A 515 13.14 9.12 -9.86
N LEU A 516 13.32 8.36 -10.94
CA LEU A 516 14.20 7.18 -10.98
C LEU A 516 15.67 7.52 -10.68
N GLU A 517 16.17 8.66 -11.18
CA GLU A 517 17.52 9.11 -10.85
C GLU A 517 17.65 9.57 -9.40
N GLN A 518 16.66 10.30 -8.87
CA GLN A 518 16.66 10.74 -7.47
C GLN A 518 16.64 9.55 -6.50
N CYS A 519 15.85 8.50 -6.80
CA CYS A 519 15.78 7.28 -5.99
C CYS A 519 17.15 6.59 -5.80
N LYS A 520 18.14 6.81 -6.67
CA LYS A 520 19.50 6.25 -6.50
C LYS A 520 20.27 6.87 -5.32
N THR A 521 19.83 8.04 -4.86
CA THR A 521 20.51 8.83 -3.81
C THR A 521 19.70 8.97 -2.53
N LEU A 522 18.41 8.65 -2.58
CA LEU A 522 17.50 8.71 -1.44
C LEU A 522 17.62 7.45 -0.57
N SER A 523 17.16 7.55 0.68
CA SER A 523 16.92 6.35 1.48
C SER A 523 15.82 5.47 0.85
N GLU A 524 15.74 4.21 1.26
CA GLU A 524 14.72 3.27 0.74
C GLU A 524 13.29 3.80 0.90
N VAL A 525 12.96 4.31 2.10
CA VAL A 525 11.64 4.87 2.41
C VAL A 525 11.34 6.11 1.58
N GLU A 526 12.28 7.07 1.51
CA GLU A 526 12.10 8.28 0.70
C GLU A 526 11.97 7.95 -0.80
N GLY A 527 12.72 6.96 -1.28
CA GLY A 527 12.62 6.46 -2.64
C GLY A 527 11.24 5.85 -2.92
N GLN A 528 10.71 5.02 -2.03
CA GLN A 528 9.37 4.44 -2.16
C GLN A 528 8.27 5.52 -2.15
N GLN A 529 8.37 6.51 -1.25
CA GLN A 529 7.46 7.65 -1.22
C GLN A 529 7.50 8.45 -2.53
N LEU A 530 8.69 8.69 -3.09
CA LEU A 530 8.84 9.37 -4.38
C LEU A 530 8.24 8.56 -5.54
N ILE A 531 8.42 7.24 -5.56
CA ILE A 531 7.82 6.36 -6.57
C ILE A 531 6.29 6.40 -6.47
N LEU A 532 5.72 6.36 -5.27
CA LEU A 532 4.27 6.49 -5.04
C LEU A 532 3.74 7.84 -5.53
N GLN A 533 4.40 8.94 -5.18
CA GLN A 533 4.03 10.27 -5.64
C GLN A 533 4.08 10.37 -7.18
N THR A 534 5.16 9.84 -7.77
CA THR A 534 5.34 9.81 -9.21
C THR A 534 4.24 9.00 -9.89
N SER A 535 3.90 7.82 -9.37
CA SER A 535 2.81 6.99 -9.88
C SER A 535 1.47 7.75 -9.87
N ARG A 536 1.16 8.48 -8.80
CA ARG A 536 -0.06 9.31 -8.71
C ARG A 536 -0.08 10.44 -9.74
N GLU A 537 1.07 11.08 -9.99
CA GLU A 537 1.18 12.11 -11.04
C GLU A 537 0.95 11.51 -12.44
N ILE A 538 1.45 10.29 -12.68
CA ILE A 538 1.22 9.57 -13.94
C ILE A 538 -0.24 9.11 -14.06
N GLU A 539 -0.92 8.70 -12.99
CA GLU A 539 -2.36 8.35 -13.03
C GLU A 539 -3.25 9.52 -13.49
N HIS A 540 -2.82 10.78 -13.27
CA HIS A 540 -3.50 11.96 -13.83
C HIS A 540 -3.31 12.13 -15.35
N MET A 541 -2.32 11.46 -15.95
CA MET A 541 -2.09 11.36 -17.39
C MET A 541 -2.80 10.11 -17.93
N GLN A 542 -4.13 10.14 -17.90
CA GLN A 542 -4.98 8.95 -17.98
C GLN A 542 -4.69 8.04 -19.19
N ASP A 543 -4.42 8.61 -20.38
CA ASP A 543 -4.15 7.81 -21.58
C ASP A 543 -2.79 7.09 -21.49
N VAL A 544 -1.75 7.77 -20.99
CA VAL A 544 -0.43 7.18 -20.76
C VAL A 544 -0.51 6.07 -19.69
N ALA A 545 -1.13 6.36 -18.55
CA ALA A 545 -1.30 5.39 -17.47
C ALA A 545 -2.08 4.16 -17.93
N MET A 546 -3.18 4.36 -18.67
CA MET A 546 -3.98 3.26 -19.17
C MET A 546 -3.25 2.43 -20.23
N TRP A 547 -2.46 3.05 -21.11
CA TRP A 547 -1.65 2.31 -22.08
C TRP A 547 -0.63 1.41 -21.38
N VAL A 548 0.10 1.95 -20.40
CA VAL A 548 1.07 1.19 -19.59
C VAL A 548 0.41 0.03 -18.86
N ASN A 549 -0.72 0.28 -18.21
CA ASN A 549 -1.48 -0.74 -17.48
C ASN A 549 -1.99 -1.84 -18.41
N ASN A 550 -2.54 -1.49 -19.58
CA ASN A 550 -2.98 -2.46 -20.58
C ASN A 550 -1.83 -3.35 -21.09
N GLU A 551 -0.64 -2.78 -21.30
CA GLU A 551 0.55 -3.53 -21.70
C GLU A 551 1.05 -4.48 -20.61
N LEU A 552 1.08 -4.03 -19.35
CA LEU A 552 1.46 -4.90 -18.22
C LEU A 552 0.43 -6.00 -17.96
N TYR A 553 -0.85 -5.66 -18.05
CA TYR A 553 -1.94 -6.63 -17.92
C TYR A 553 -1.84 -7.74 -18.97
N THR A 554 -1.71 -7.38 -20.26
CA THR A 554 -1.63 -8.38 -21.33
C THR A 554 -0.37 -9.24 -21.25
N GLN A 555 0.77 -8.68 -20.84
CA GLN A 555 1.99 -9.44 -20.56
C GLN A 555 1.79 -10.42 -19.39
N GLY A 556 1.25 -9.94 -18.27
CA GLY A 556 0.97 -10.76 -17.11
C GLY A 556 0.03 -11.92 -17.42
N ILE A 557 -1.06 -11.69 -18.15
CA ILE A 557 -1.98 -12.76 -18.55
C ILE A 557 -1.26 -13.75 -19.48
N ALA A 558 -0.45 -13.30 -20.42
CA ALA A 558 0.30 -14.22 -21.29
C ALA A 558 1.23 -15.14 -20.49
N GLU A 559 1.91 -14.61 -19.47
CA GLU A 559 2.73 -15.39 -18.54
C GLU A 559 1.90 -16.34 -17.67
N VAL A 560 0.73 -15.91 -17.18
CA VAL A 560 -0.25 -16.77 -16.48
C VAL A 560 -0.63 -17.95 -17.37
N ARG A 561 -1.00 -17.72 -18.64
CA ARG A 561 -1.36 -18.81 -19.58
C ARG A 561 -0.20 -19.76 -19.86
N GLN A 562 1.02 -19.24 -19.93
CA GLN A 562 2.22 -20.08 -20.08
C GLN A 562 2.43 -20.98 -18.86
N LEU A 563 2.27 -20.45 -17.64
CA LEU A 563 2.36 -21.24 -16.42
C LEU A 563 1.25 -22.30 -16.32
N GLU A 564 0.03 -22.00 -16.75
CA GLU A 564 -1.07 -22.99 -16.80
C GLU A 564 -0.70 -24.19 -17.70
N LEU A 565 -0.08 -23.93 -18.86
CA LEU A 565 0.39 -24.99 -19.76
C LEU A 565 1.46 -25.88 -19.11
N GLU A 566 2.38 -25.28 -18.37
CA GLU A 566 3.45 -26.01 -17.66
C GLU A 566 2.88 -26.86 -16.52
N VAL A 567 1.92 -26.31 -15.75
CA VAL A 567 1.20 -27.05 -14.70
C VAL A 567 0.43 -28.22 -15.30
N ASP A 568 -0.30 -28.02 -16.41
CA ASP A 568 -1.03 -29.10 -17.09
C ASP A 568 -0.09 -30.21 -17.59
N ALA A 569 1.08 -29.83 -18.14
CA ALA A 569 2.08 -30.78 -18.61
C ALA A 569 2.66 -31.61 -17.45
N LEU A 570 3.00 -30.98 -16.33
CA LEU A 570 3.48 -31.67 -15.13
C LEU A 570 2.41 -32.59 -14.54
N LYS A 571 1.17 -32.12 -14.44
CA LYS A 571 0.04 -32.92 -13.95
C LYS A 571 -0.14 -34.17 -14.79
N LYS A 572 -0.12 -34.05 -16.12
CA LYS A 572 -0.20 -35.19 -17.03
C LYS A 572 0.97 -36.17 -16.80
N LYS A 573 2.20 -35.65 -16.65
CA LYS A 573 3.38 -36.48 -16.37
C LYS A 573 3.28 -37.23 -15.04
N ILE A 574 2.73 -36.61 -14.00
CA ILE A 574 2.46 -37.22 -12.69
C ILE A 574 1.41 -38.33 -12.81
N GLU A 575 0.28 -38.05 -13.48
CA GLU A 575 -0.82 -38.99 -13.70
C GLU A 575 -0.37 -40.21 -14.52
N GLU A 576 0.33 -40.01 -15.64
CA GLU A 576 0.82 -41.09 -16.52
C GLU A 576 1.97 -41.88 -15.88
N GLY A 577 2.81 -41.22 -15.08
CA GLY A 577 3.94 -41.84 -14.38
C GLY A 577 3.57 -42.53 -13.07
N GLY A 578 2.32 -42.39 -12.59
CA GLY A 578 1.90 -42.87 -11.27
C GLY A 578 2.73 -42.27 -10.13
N LEU A 579 3.17 -41.01 -10.29
CA LEU A 579 4.06 -40.35 -9.34
C LEU A 579 3.28 -39.90 -8.10
N GLY A 580 3.85 -40.14 -6.92
CA GLY A 580 3.25 -39.71 -5.65
C GLY A 580 3.42 -38.22 -5.36
N PRO A 581 2.70 -37.66 -4.37
CA PRO A 581 2.73 -36.23 -4.03
C PRO A 581 4.11 -35.68 -3.61
N GLY A 582 5.06 -36.54 -3.24
CA GLY A 582 6.43 -36.17 -2.88
C GLY A 582 7.45 -36.32 -4.01
N SER A 583 7.01 -36.57 -5.25
CA SER A 583 7.95 -36.63 -6.37
C SER A 583 8.50 -35.23 -6.70
N PRO A 584 9.69 -35.14 -7.32
CA PRO A 584 10.22 -33.86 -7.81
C PRO A 584 9.23 -33.13 -8.73
N GLU A 585 8.53 -33.85 -9.60
CA GLU A 585 7.51 -33.28 -10.50
C GLU A 585 6.31 -32.72 -9.74
N ALA A 586 5.83 -33.41 -8.69
CA ALA A 586 4.75 -32.91 -7.85
C ALA A 586 5.17 -31.65 -7.08
N THR A 587 6.44 -31.59 -6.67
CA THR A 587 7.05 -30.42 -6.02
C THR A 587 7.19 -29.24 -6.99
N GLU A 588 7.65 -29.51 -8.21
CA GLU A 588 7.73 -28.47 -9.24
C GLU A 588 6.34 -27.95 -9.61
N MET A 589 5.35 -28.85 -9.77
CA MET A 589 3.99 -28.48 -10.13
C MET A 589 3.37 -27.55 -9.10
N ALA A 590 3.48 -27.85 -7.80
CA ALA A 590 2.86 -27.03 -6.78
C ALA A 590 3.60 -25.69 -6.55
N GLY A 591 4.92 -25.65 -6.75
CA GLY A 591 5.65 -24.38 -6.89
C GLY A 591 5.14 -23.51 -8.04
N LYS A 592 4.91 -24.10 -9.22
CA LYS A 592 4.34 -23.39 -10.38
C LYS A 592 2.89 -22.94 -10.16
N VAL A 593 2.06 -23.74 -9.50
CA VAL A 593 0.67 -23.33 -9.16
C VAL A 593 0.68 -22.16 -8.17
N THR A 594 1.60 -22.15 -7.21
CA THR A 594 1.75 -21.01 -6.28
C THR A 594 2.16 -19.74 -7.04
N ARG A 595 3.14 -19.84 -7.94
CA ARG A 595 3.54 -18.73 -8.81
C ARG A 595 2.39 -18.27 -9.72
N LEU A 596 1.66 -19.20 -10.33
CA LEU A 596 0.52 -18.92 -11.20
C LEU A 596 -0.52 -18.04 -10.49
N LYS A 597 -0.84 -18.34 -9.24
CA LYS A 597 -1.83 -17.62 -8.45
C LYS A 597 -1.34 -16.25 -8.00
N THR A 598 -0.08 -16.18 -7.58
CA THR A 598 0.58 -14.90 -7.26
C THR A 598 0.56 -13.99 -8.48
N LEU A 599 1.04 -14.49 -9.61
CA LEU A 599 1.07 -13.74 -10.86
C LEU A 599 -0.32 -13.35 -11.34
N SER A 600 -1.34 -14.21 -11.18
CA SER A 600 -2.73 -13.86 -11.52
C SER A 600 -3.21 -12.68 -10.68
N THR A 601 -2.92 -12.66 -9.38
CA THR A 601 -3.24 -11.56 -8.47
C THR A 601 -2.54 -10.27 -8.89
N ASP A 602 -1.23 -10.35 -9.12
CA ASP A 602 -0.39 -9.21 -9.50
C ASP A 602 -0.79 -8.65 -10.87
N THR A 603 -1.19 -9.51 -11.80
CA THR A 603 -1.63 -9.11 -13.14
C THR A 603 -2.92 -8.30 -13.08
N VAL A 604 -3.85 -8.71 -12.22
CA VAL A 604 -5.15 -8.05 -12.07
C VAL A 604 -5.03 -6.64 -11.49
N PHE A 605 -3.93 -6.32 -10.79
CA PHE A 605 -3.63 -4.94 -10.37
C PHE A 605 -3.64 -3.94 -11.53
N TYR A 606 -3.17 -4.36 -12.71
CA TYR A 606 -3.11 -3.53 -13.91
C TYR A 606 -4.41 -3.56 -14.73
N ALA A 607 -5.32 -4.49 -14.45
CA ALA A 607 -6.63 -4.49 -15.07
C ALA A 607 -7.45 -3.34 -14.47
N ASN A 608 -8.02 -2.50 -15.33
CA ASN A 608 -8.85 -1.39 -14.87
C ASN A 608 -10.07 -1.95 -14.13
N GLU A 609 -10.40 -1.46 -12.93
CA GLU A 609 -11.61 -1.84 -12.16
C GLU A 609 -11.80 -3.34 -11.80
N ALA A 610 -10.81 -4.20 -11.99
CA ALA A 610 -10.95 -5.61 -11.65
C ALA A 610 -10.85 -5.89 -10.14
N TYR A 611 -11.43 -7.01 -9.72
CA TYR A 611 -11.30 -7.54 -8.36
C TYR A 611 -9.94 -8.20 -8.16
N HIS A 612 -9.17 -7.77 -7.15
CA HIS A 612 -7.82 -8.27 -6.89
C HIS A 612 -7.80 -9.64 -6.19
N SER A 613 -8.95 -10.13 -5.75
CA SER A 613 -9.12 -11.36 -4.99
C SER A 613 -10.37 -12.14 -5.40
N GLU A 614 -10.40 -13.43 -5.09
CA GLU A 614 -11.56 -14.29 -5.35
C GLU A 614 -12.79 -13.93 -4.49
N GLY A 615 -12.59 -13.36 -3.30
CA GLY A 615 -13.65 -12.99 -2.35
C GLY A 615 -14.81 -12.20 -2.97
N PRO A 616 -14.60 -10.99 -3.51
CA PRO A 616 -15.68 -10.21 -4.12
C PRO A 616 -16.20 -10.82 -5.42
N PHE A 617 -15.41 -11.59 -6.17
CA PHE A 617 -15.95 -12.35 -7.31
C PHE A 617 -16.97 -13.39 -6.83
N ALA A 618 -16.62 -14.20 -5.83
CA ALA A 618 -17.51 -15.21 -5.27
C ALA A 618 -18.75 -14.59 -4.61
N HIS A 619 -18.58 -13.50 -3.87
CA HIS A 619 -19.67 -12.80 -3.18
C HIS A 619 -20.58 -12.01 -4.13
N ILE A 620 -20.02 -11.10 -4.92
CA ILE A 620 -20.81 -10.14 -5.71
C ILE A 620 -21.18 -10.72 -7.07
N VAL A 621 -20.21 -11.32 -7.78
CA VAL A 621 -20.44 -11.80 -9.14
C VAL A 621 -21.17 -13.13 -9.11
N ASP A 622 -20.59 -14.15 -8.49
CA ASP A 622 -21.14 -15.52 -8.56
C ASP A 622 -22.38 -15.70 -7.67
N ALA A 623 -22.33 -15.26 -6.42
CA ALA A 623 -23.42 -15.47 -5.48
C ALA A 623 -24.60 -14.50 -5.64
N THR A 624 -24.41 -13.34 -6.30
CA THR A 624 -25.46 -12.33 -6.42
C THR A 624 -25.85 -12.03 -7.87
N GLN A 625 -24.90 -11.62 -8.72
CA GLN A 625 -25.21 -11.14 -10.08
C GLN A 625 -25.48 -12.27 -11.09
N ALA A 626 -24.69 -13.36 -11.02
CA ALA A 626 -24.73 -14.45 -11.98
C ALA A 626 -25.85 -15.46 -11.74
N VAL A 627 -26.53 -15.40 -10.58
CA VAL A 627 -27.53 -16.40 -10.16
C VAL A 627 -28.67 -16.52 -11.17
N LYS A 628 -29.29 -15.40 -11.56
CA LYS A 628 -30.41 -15.41 -12.51
C LYS A 628 -30.01 -16.05 -13.84
N GLY A 629 -28.90 -15.61 -14.43
CA GLY A 629 -28.41 -16.14 -15.71
C GLY A 629 -27.99 -17.61 -15.63
N SER A 630 -27.36 -18.01 -14.52
CA SER A 630 -26.98 -19.41 -14.27
C SER A 630 -28.20 -20.32 -14.15
N LEU A 631 -29.21 -19.90 -13.39
CA LEU A 631 -30.45 -20.65 -13.23
C LEU A 631 -31.23 -20.71 -14.54
N GLU A 632 -31.33 -19.61 -15.29
CA GLU A 632 -32.00 -19.59 -16.59
C GLU A 632 -31.34 -20.55 -17.58
N ALA A 633 -30.01 -20.60 -17.61
CA ALA A 633 -29.26 -21.56 -18.43
C ALA A 633 -29.49 -23.02 -18.00
N GLN A 634 -29.63 -23.29 -16.69
CA GLN A 634 -29.88 -24.63 -16.15
C GLN A 634 -31.33 -25.10 -16.35
N LEU A 635 -32.30 -24.19 -16.15
CA LEU A 635 -33.72 -24.48 -16.21
C LEU A 635 -34.29 -24.42 -17.64
N GLY A 636 -33.59 -23.77 -18.56
CA GLY A 636 -34.10 -23.49 -19.90
C GLY A 636 -35.30 -22.53 -19.92
N SER A 637 -35.55 -21.84 -18.81
CA SER A 637 -36.66 -20.89 -18.62
C SER A 637 -36.32 -19.86 -17.54
N PRO A 638 -36.98 -18.68 -17.53
CA PRO A 638 -36.73 -17.65 -16.52
C PRO A 638 -37.03 -18.16 -15.09
N PRO A 639 -36.09 -18.09 -14.14
CA PRO A 639 -36.30 -18.52 -12.76
C PRO A 639 -37.27 -17.60 -12.02
N SER A 640 -38.04 -18.15 -11.07
CA SER A 640 -38.88 -17.35 -10.16
C SER A 640 -38.04 -16.53 -9.16
N PRO A 641 -38.57 -15.42 -8.61
CA PRO A 641 -37.87 -14.63 -7.59
C PRO A 641 -37.46 -15.45 -6.37
N GLN A 642 -38.27 -16.44 -5.96
CA GLN A 642 -37.96 -17.32 -4.84
C GLN A 642 -36.76 -18.23 -5.15
N GLN A 643 -36.70 -18.84 -6.33
CA GLN A 643 -35.56 -19.66 -6.75
C GLN A 643 -34.26 -18.86 -6.81
N ILE A 644 -34.33 -17.62 -7.30
CA ILE A 644 -33.17 -16.71 -7.29
C ILE A 644 -32.71 -16.45 -5.86
N ALA A 645 -33.63 -16.14 -4.94
CA ALA A 645 -33.30 -15.87 -3.54
C ALA A 645 -32.71 -17.09 -2.82
N GLU A 646 -33.29 -18.28 -3.02
CA GLU A 646 -32.81 -19.53 -2.44
C GLU A 646 -31.40 -19.89 -2.94
N GLU A 647 -31.15 -19.81 -4.25
CA GLU A 647 -29.82 -20.08 -4.82
C GLU A 647 -28.79 -19.03 -4.41
N THR A 648 -29.20 -17.75 -4.33
CA THR A 648 -28.35 -16.66 -3.80
C THR A 648 -27.92 -16.98 -2.37
N ASN A 649 -28.87 -17.27 -1.48
CA ASN A 649 -28.58 -17.60 -0.08
C ASN A 649 -27.68 -18.85 0.01
N ARG A 650 -27.95 -19.89 -0.77
CA ARG A 650 -27.12 -21.10 -0.80
C ARG A 650 -25.66 -20.80 -1.19
N ARG A 651 -25.44 -19.94 -2.21
CA ARG A 651 -24.08 -19.55 -2.62
C ARG A 651 -23.40 -18.66 -1.59
N LEU A 652 -24.11 -17.71 -0.99
CA LEU A 652 -23.60 -16.87 0.09
C LEU A 652 -23.23 -17.68 1.34
N GLU A 653 -24.04 -18.66 1.71
CA GLU A 653 -23.77 -19.57 2.82
C GLU A 653 -22.55 -20.47 2.56
N ALA A 654 -22.20 -20.74 1.30
CA ALA A 654 -21.03 -21.52 0.94
C ALA A 654 -19.70 -20.75 1.08
N LEU A 655 -19.74 -19.42 1.23
CA LEU A 655 -18.53 -18.61 1.38
C LEU A 655 -17.85 -18.86 2.73
N SER A 656 -16.51 -18.92 2.72
CA SER A 656 -15.70 -18.99 3.94
C SER A 656 -15.55 -17.61 4.59
N VAL A 657 -15.13 -17.57 5.86
CA VAL A 657 -14.78 -16.31 6.55
C VAL A 657 -13.72 -15.54 5.75
N HIS A 658 -12.75 -16.28 5.20
CA HIS A 658 -11.65 -15.71 4.42
C HIS A 658 -12.12 -15.00 3.14
N LEU A 659 -12.99 -15.64 2.36
CA LEU A 659 -13.59 -15.02 1.15
C LEU A 659 -14.46 -13.80 1.51
N CYS A 660 -15.17 -13.85 2.64
CA CYS A 660 -15.95 -12.72 3.12
C CYS A 660 -15.05 -11.54 3.52
N LEU A 661 -13.92 -11.80 4.19
CA LEU A 661 -12.94 -10.77 4.57
C LEU A 661 -12.27 -10.14 3.35
N GLN A 662 -11.86 -10.95 2.37
CA GLN A 662 -11.35 -10.48 1.09
C GLN A 662 -12.34 -9.55 0.40
N SER A 663 -13.61 -9.98 0.29
CA SER A 663 -14.65 -9.13 -0.27
C SER A 663 -14.82 -7.84 0.51
N PHE A 664 -14.83 -7.90 1.84
CA PHE A 664 -14.95 -6.72 2.69
C PHE A 664 -13.79 -5.73 2.44
N ASN A 665 -12.54 -6.20 2.44
CA ASN A 665 -11.35 -5.38 2.20
C ASN A 665 -11.36 -4.73 0.82
N GLU A 666 -11.74 -5.47 -0.23
CA GLU A 666 -11.86 -4.88 -1.56
C GLU A 666 -12.97 -3.84 -1.67
N GLN A 667 -14.13 -4.07 -1.06
CA GLN A 667 -15.20 -3.07 -1.06
C GLN A 667 -14.83 -1.84 -0.23
N ALA A 668 -14.02 -1.98 0.82
CA ALA A 668 -13.46 -0.86 1.54
C ALA A 668 -12.47 -0.06 0.65
N GLY A 669 -11.60 -0.76 -0.08
CA GLY A 669 -10.70 -0.13 -1.07
C GLY A 669 -11.46 0.61 -2.17
N ASP A 670 -12.47 -0.02 -2.77
CA ASP A 670 -13.32 0.60 -3.79
C ASP A 670 -14.11 1.81 -3.26
N MET A 671 -14.58 1.73 -2.01
CA MET A 671 -15.21 2.86 -1.34
C MET A 671 -14.22 4.02 -1.18
N LEU A 672 -12.99 3.76 -0.73
CA LEU A 672 -11.95 4.79 -0.59
C LEU A 672 -11.56 5.40 -1.95
N LYS A 673 -11.49 4.60 -3.02
CA LYS A 673 -11.31 5.07 -4.40
C LYS A 673 -12.38 6.09 -4.79
N ASP A 674 -13.66 5.71 -4.66
CA ASP A 674 -14.78 6.59 -5.06
C ASP A 674 -14.82 7.85 -4.20
N LEU A 675 -14.59 7.74 -2.88
CA LEU A 675 -14.53 8.91 -2.01
C LEU A 675 -13.40 9.87 -2.39
N GLY A 676 -12.22 9.34 -2.73
CA GLY A 676 -11.10 10.13 -3.24
C GLY A 676 -11.44 10.81 -4.56
N HIS A 677 -12.12 10.11 -5.48
CA HIS A 677 -12.52 10.65 -6.78
C HIS A 677 -13.48 11.85 -6.65
N TYR A 678 -14.40 11.80 -5.69
CA TYR A 678 -15.40 12.86 -5.49
C TYR A 678 -14.99 13.90 -4.42
N LEU A 679 -13.80 13.79 -3.82
CA LEU A 679 -13.39 14.66 -2.72
C LEU A 679 -13.27 16.13 -3.14
N ASP A 680 -12.89 16.38 -4.39
CA ASP A 680 -12.73 17.72 -4.95
C ASP A 680 -14.04 18.30 -5.53
N GLU A 681 -15.13 17.53 -5.52
CA GLU A 681 -16.44 18.02 -5.92
C GLU A 681 -16.95 19.09 -4.94
N PRO A 682 -17.72 20.09 -5.40
CA PRO A 682 -18.14 21.19 -4.55
C PRO A 682 -19.08 20.75 -3.42
N ASN A 683 -19.83 19.66 -3.63
CA ASN A 683 -20.82 19.16 -2.68
C ASN A 683 -20.57 17.68 -2.38
N PRO A 684 -20.57 17.25 -1.11
CA PRO A 684 -20.32 15.85 -0.76
C PRO A 684 -21.45 14.91 -1.19
N GLY A 685 -22.65 15.43 -1.47
CA GLY A 685 -23.82 14.65 -1.86
C GLY A 685 -23.58 13.76 -3.09
N ILE A 686 -22.82 14.25 -4.10
CA ILE A 686 -22.50 13.46 -5.28
C ILE A 686 -21.67 12.22 -4.93
N GLY A 687 -20.66 12.38 -4.08
CA GLY A 687 -19.83 11.26 -3.63
C GLY A 687 -20.64 10.25 -2.82
N PHE A 688 -21.55 10.71 -1.95
CA PHE A 688 -22.38 9.82 -1.13
C PHE A 688 -23.25 8.88 -1.95
N TYR A 689 -24.02 9.40 -2.91
CA TYR A 689 -24.87 8.52 -3.70
C TYR A 689 -24.06 7.73 -4.75
N ARG A 690 -23.00 8.29 -5.34
CA ARG A 690 -22.18 7.55 -6.33
C ARG A 690 -21.41 6.37 -5.72
N ALA A 691 -20.85 6.55 -4.52
CA ALA A 691 -20.12 5.53 -3.77
C ALA A 691 -21.04 4.54 -3.03
N SER A 692 -22.35 4.84 -2.91
CA SER A 692 -23.32 4.03 -2.15
C SER A 692 -23.37 2.54 -2.56
N LYS A 693 -23.07 2.21 -3.82
CA LYS A 693 -22.99 0.81 -4.28
C LYS A 693 -21.96 0.00 -3.48
N TYR A 694 -20.82 0.61 -3.16
CA TYR A 694 -19.73 -0.04 -2.44
C TYR A 694 -20.03 -0.10 -0.94
N LEU A 695 -20.69 0.92 -0.39
CA LEU A 695 -21.17 0.87 1.00
C LEU A 695 -22.18 -0.28 1.22
N VAL A 696 -23.12 -0.49 0.30
CA VAL A 696 -24.05 -1.64 0.37
C VAL A 696 -23.26 -2.96 0.36
N ARG A 697 -22.36 -3.14 -0.62
CA ARG A 697 -21.56 -4.38 -0.75
C ARG A 697 -20.62 -4.61 0.45
N LEU A 698 -20.08 -3.55 1.04
CA LEU A 698 -19.25 -3.58 2.24
C LEU A 698 -20.07 -4.06 3.44
N MET A 699 -21.28 -3.53 3.62
CA MET A 699 -22.20 -3.97 4.67
C MET A 699 -22.71 -5.40 4.44
N ASP A 700 -23.00 -5.79 3.19
CA ASP A 700 -23.35 -7.17 2.86
C ASP A 700 -22.21 -8.14 3.25
N ALA A 701 -20.95 -7.80 2.93
CA ALA A 701 -19.80 -8.61 3.32
C ALA A 701 -19.61 -8.67 4.85
N LEU A 702 -19.87 -7.57 5.56
CA LEU A 702 -19.87 -7.54 7.03
C LEU A 702 -20.98 -8.42 7.63
N ALA A 703 -22.20 -8.37 7.09
CA ALA A 703 -23.30 -9.22 7.52
C ALA A 703 -22.94 -10.71 7.37
N LEU A 704 -22.26 -11.08 6.28
CA LEU A 704 -21.75 -12.43 6.09
C LEU A 704 -20.71 -12.81 7.14
N LEU A 705 -19.72 -11.95 7.43
CA LEU A 705 -18.73 -12.18 8.48
C LEU A 705 -19.39 -12.41 9.85
N ILE A 706 -20.40 -11.61 10.20
CA ILE A 706 -21.16 -11.76 11.46
C ILE A 706 -21.90 -13.10 11.50
N ARG A 707 -22.58 -13.50 10.41
CA ARG A 707 -23.25 -14.80 10.30
C ARG A 707 -22.25 -15.98 10.40
N LYS A 708 -20.98 -15.76 10.07
CA LYS A 708 -19.89 -16.73 10.23
C LYS A 708 -19.19 -16.68 11.59
N GLY A 709 -19.68 -15.85 12.52
CA GLY A 709 -19.22 -15.82 13.91
C GLY A 709 -18.30 -14.66 14.28
N VAL A 710 -17.97 -13.76 13.36
CA VAL A 710 -17.17 -12.56 13.68
C VAL A 710 -18.02 -11.57 14.47
N LYS A 711 -17.64 -11.31 15.73
CA LYS A 711 -18.46 -10.50 16.66
C LYS A 711 -18.15 -9.02 16.56
N VAL A 712 -18.86 -8.30 15.69
CA VAL A 712 -18.72 -6.85 15.53
C VAL A 712 -19.83 -6.14 16.30
N GLU A 713 -19.46 -5.36 17.31
CA GLU A 713 -20.41 -4.63 18.16
C GLU A 713 -20.75 -3.25 17.58
N GLY A 714 -21.97 -2.77 17.87
CA GLY A 714 -22.39 -1.40 17.56
C GLY A 714 -22.78 -1.12 16.10
N LEU A 715 -22.85 -2.16 15.25
CA LEU A 715 -23.25 -2.03 13.85
C LEU A 715 -24.33 -3.05 13.51
N ASP A 716 -25.36 -2.60 12.79
CA ASP A 716 -26.37 -3.45 12.14
C ASP A 716 -26.17 -3.33 10.61
N PRO A 717 -25.34 -4.19 10.00
CA PRO A 717 -25.02 -4.07 8.59
C PRO A 717 -26.24 -4.28 7.69
N ASP A 718 -27.14 -5.20 8.04
CA ASP A 718 -28.35 -5.47 7.25
C ASP A 718 -29.26 -4.23 7.25
N HIS A 719 -29.43 -3.56 8.40
CA HIS A 719 -30.20 -2.32 8.50
C HIS A 719 -29.56 -1.18 7.70
N ILE A 720 -28.25 -0.97 7.85
CA ILE A 720 -27.50 0.09 7.13
C ILE A 720 -27.58 -0.17 5.61
N ALA A 721 -27.30 -1.40 5.16
CA ALA A 721 -27.38 -1.77 3.75
C ALA A 721 -28.78 -1.50 3.17
N GLN A 722 -29.83 -1.87 3.90
CA GLN A 722 -31.21 -1.64 3.46
C GLN A 722 -31.57 -0.15 3.37
N GLN A 723 -31.13 0.66 4.34
CA GLN A 723 -31.34 2.11 4.30
C GLN A 723 -30.59 2.75 3.13
N VAL A 724 -29.31 2.42 2.95
CA VAL A 724 -28.48 2.92 1.83
C VAL A 724 -29.08 2.49 0.48
N LYS A 725 -29.54 1.24 0.37
CA LYS A 725 -30.15 0.68 -0.85
C LYS A 725 -31.42 1.43 -1.26
N SER A 726 -32.33 1.65 -0.30
CA SER A 726 -33.62 2.32 -0.54
C SER A 726 -33.52 3.84 -0.71
N THR A 727 -32.38 4.45 -0.38
CA THR A 727 -32.19 5.90 -0.45
C THR A 727 -31.11 6.30 -1.44
N LEU A 728 -29.84 6.12 -1.07
CA LEU A 728 -28.68 6.59 -1.81
C LEU A 728 -28.43 5.79 -3.09
N LEU A 729 -28.55 4.46 -3.04
CA LEU A 729 -28.38 3.63 -4.23
C LEU A 729 -29.54 3.81 -5.21
N ALA A 730 -30.77 3.98 -4.71
CA ALA A 730 -31.91 4.35 -5.53
C ALA A 730 -31.67 5.71 -6.23
N ALA A 731 -31.19 6.72 -5.50
CA ALA A 731 -30.80 8.02 -6.07
C ALA A 731 -29.72 7.88 -7.14
N ARG A 732 -28.69 7.04 -6.91
CA ARG A 732 -27.65 6.72 -7.90
C ARG A 732 -28.21 6.13 -9.20
N LYS A 733 -29.27 5.34 -9.11
CA LYS A 733 -29.93 4.71 -10.26
C LYS A 733 -30.95 5.61 -10.95
N GLY A 734 -31.18 6.83 -10.44
CA GLY A 734 -32.24 7.71 -10.92
C GLY A 734 -33.64 7.24 -10.54
N GLU A 735 -33.75 6.35 -9.54
CA GLU A 735 -35.03 5.83 -9.03
C GLU A 735 -35.68 6.79 -8.03
N ILE A 736 -35.04 7.91 -7.68
CA ILE A 736 -35.58 8.95 -6.81
C ILE A 736 -35.81 10.22 -7.62
N LYS A 737 -37.05 10.71 -7.62
CA LYS A 737 -37.46 12.03 -8.13
C LYS A 737 -38.02 12.89 -7.00
N PHE A 738 -38.15 14.19 -7.21
CA PHE A 738 -38.69 15.11 -6.20
C PHE A 738 -39.92 15.83 -6.73
N GLU A 739 -41.00 15.82 -5.93
CA GLU A 739 -42.24 16.52 -6.28
C GLU A 739 -42.01 18.04 -6.35
N GLY A 740 -42.60 18.69 -7.35
CA GLY A 740 -42.48 20.13 -7.56
C GLY A 740 -41.16 20.60 -8.20
N ILE A 741 -40.23 19.68 -8.51
CA ILE A 741 -38.95 20.00 -9.16
C ILE A 741 -38.94 19.38 -10.56
N THR A 742 -38.94 20.23 -11.58
CA THR A 742 -38.95 19.81 -12.99
C THR A 742 -37.68 20.20 -13.76
N ASP A 743 -36.86 21.09 -13.19
CA ASP A 743 -35.59 21.51 -13.76
C ASP A 743 -34.49 20.53 -13.35
N THR A 744 -33.73 20.01 -14.32
CA THR A 744 -32.68 19.01 -14.09
C THR A 744 -31.59 19.50 -13.14
N THR A 745 -31.18 20.77 -13.23
CA THR A 745 -30.14 21.34 -12.37
C THR A 745 -30.65 21.48 -10.93
N ALA A 746 -31.90 21.90 -10.77
CA ALA A 746 -32.56 21.95 -9.47
C ALA A 746 -32.73 20.54 -8.88
N GLU A 747 -33.08 19.55 -9.72
CA GLU A 747 -33.21 18.15 -9.31
C GLU A 747 -31.88 17.58 -8.82
N GLU A 748 -30.78 17.82 -9.53
CA GLU A 748 -29.44 17.38 -9.10
C GLU A 748 -29.02 17.98 -7.76
N ARG A 749 -29.29 19.28 -7.54
CA ARG A 749 -29.03 19.93 -6.24
C ARG A 749 -29.87 19.31 -5.14
N GLU A 750 -31.14 18.99 -5.43
CA GLU A 750 -32.05 18.36 -4.48
C GLU A 750 -31.63 16.91 -4.14
N ILE A 751 -31.15 16.15 -5.12
CA ILE A 751 -30.55 14.81 -4.93
C ILE A 751 -29.32 14.91 -4.03
N GLN A 752 -28.45 15.90 -4.24
CA GLN A 752 -27.26 16.09 -3.41
C GLN A 752 -27.64 16.46 -1.97
N ALA A 753 -28.61 17.36 -1.77
CA ALA A 753 -29.13 17.69 -0.45
C ALA A 753 -29.75 16.46 0.24
N TYR A 754 -30.54 15.68 -0.50
CA TYR A 754 -31.10 14.41 -0.03
C TYR A 754 -30.00 13.45 0.43
N ALA A 755 -28.96 13.26 -0.39
CA ALA A 755 -27.90 12.33 -0.09
C ALA A 755 -27.14 12.71 1.19
N ILE A 756 -26.91 14.01 1.43
CA ILE A 756 -26.29 14.52 2.66
C ILE A 756 -27.19 14.25 3.87
N GLU A 757 -28.48 14.56 3.77
CA GLU A 757 -29.46 14.31 4.84
C GLU A 757 -29.53 12.82 5.20
N GLN A 758 -29.63 11.94 4.20
CA GLN A 758 -29.70 10.50 4.42
C GLN A 758 -28.40 9.95 5.00
N MET A 759 -27.23 10.40 4.51
CA MET A 759 -25.97 9.95 5.08
C MET A 759 -25.79 10.39 6.55
N GLN A 760 -26.23 11.61 6.89
CA GLN A 760 -26.25 12.08 8.27
C GLN A 760 -27.19 11.23 9.14
N ARG A 761 -28.36 10.85 8.60
CA ARG A 761 -29.33 10.02 9.31
C ARG A 761 -28.82 8.59 9.55
N ILE A 762 -28.18 7.99 8.54
CA ILE A 762 -27.76 6.58 8.56
C ILE A 762 -26.49 6.40 9.39
N LEU A 763 -25.46 7.22 9.14
CA LEU A 763 -24.12 7.05 9.72
C LEU A 763 -23.65 8.22 10.59
N GLY A 764 -24.42 9.32 10.66
CA GLY A 764 -24.01 10.51 11.41
C GLY A 764 -22.89 11.31 10.74
N VAL A 765 -22.70 11.16 9.42
CA VAL A 765 -21.63 11.87 8.67
C VAL A 765 -22.20 12.80 7.59
N ARG A 766 -21.62 14.00 7.45
CA ARG A 766 -22.03 15.03 6.47
C ARG A 766 -21.01 15.29 5.38
N THR A 767 -19.77 14.83 5.53
CA THR A 767 -18.68 15.06 4.57
C THR A 767 -18.10 13.74 4.05
N LEU A 768 -17.50 13.77 2.85
CA LEU A 768 -16.81 12.61 2.28
C LEU A 768 -15.60 12.20 3.12
N GLY A 769 -14.87 13.17 3.68
CA GLY A 769 -13.76 12.91 4.60
C GLY A 769 -14.20 12.19 5.88
N ALA A 770 -15.32 12.60 6.48
CA ALA A 770 -15.89 11.91 7.64
C ALA A 770 -16.35 10.49 7.31
N LEU A 771 -16.95 10.28 6.14
CA LEU A 771 -17.31 8.95 5.66
C LEU A 771 -16.05 8.07 5.41
N GLY A 772 -15.00 8.62 4.80
CA GLY A 772 -13.73 7.92 4.62
C GLY A 772 -13.08 7.52 5.94
N ALA A 773 -13.07 8.42 6.94
CA ALA A 773 -12.61 8.11 8.28
C ALA A 773 -13.45 7.02 8.96
N TRP A 774 -14.78 7.06 8.81
CA TRP A 774 -15.68 6.01 9.29
C TRP A 774 -15.39 4.66 8.63
N VAL A 775 -15.22 4.61 7.29
CA VAL A 775 -14.88 3.39 6.56
C VAL A 775 -13.55 2.82 7.05
N LYS A 776 -12.50 3.64 7.20
CA LYS A 776 -11.20 3.21 7.72
C LYS A 776 -11.30 2.64 9.13
N LYS A 777 -12.00 3.34 10.04
CA LYS A 777 -12.20 2.89 11.43
C LYS A 777 -12.97 1.57 11.51
N THR A 778 -14.12 1.49 10.83
CA THR A 778 -14.94 0.28 10.78
C THR A 778 -14.17 -0.87 10.15
N SER A 779 -13.42 -0.59 9.08
CA SER A 779 -12.61 -1.60 8.41
C SER A 779 -11.49 -2.15 9.30
N ALA A 780 -10.83 -1.29 10.08
CA ALA A 780 -9.80 -1.71 11.02
C ALA A 780 -10.37 -2.67 12.09
N GLN A 781 -11.52 -2.30 12.68
CA GLN A 781 -12.23 -3.13 13.66
C GLN A 781 -12.65 -4.48 13.10
N VAL A 782 -13.25 -4.48 11.90
CA VAL A 782 -13.68 -5.71 11.24
C VAL A 782 -12.49 -6.58 10.89
N ASN A 783 -11.39 -6.00 10.37
CA ASN A 783 -10.17 -6.75 10.09
C ASN A 783 -9.59 -7.37 11.35
N ALA A 784 -9.48 -6.61 12.45
CA ALA A 784 -8.92 -7.13 13.69
C ALA A 784 -9.69 -8.36 14.20
N LEU A 785 -11.02 -8.28 14.20
CA LEU A 785 -11.89 -9.35 14.65
C LEU A 785 -11.90 -10.54 13.68
N ALA A 786 -12.04 -10.29 12.37
CA ALA A 786 -12.07 -11.35 11.38
C ALA A 786 -10.73 -12.09 11.28
N ARG A 787 -9.60 -11.36 11.28
CA ARG A 787 -8.24 -11.93 11.22
C ARG A 787 -7.95 -12.79 12.43
N LYS A 788 -8.39 -12.40 13.63
CA LYS A 788 -8.31 -13.26 14.81
C LYS A 788 -8.99 -14.61 14.59
N GLU A 789 -10.19 -14.63 14.01
CA GLU A 789 -10.93 -15.87 13.75
C GLU A 789 -10.25 -16.76 12.69
N ILE A 790 -9.66 -16.17 11.65
CA ILE A 790 -8.97 -16.93 10.58
C ILE A 790 -7.49 -17.21 10.87
N ALA A 791 -6.88 -16.59 11.88
CA ALA A 791 -5.43 -16.65 12.10
C ALA A 791 -4.89 -18.08 12.25
N LYS A 792 -5.68 -19.00 12.81
CA LYS A 792 -5.30 -20.42 12.87
C LYS A 792 -5.16 -21.05 11.48
N GLU A 793 -6.09 -20.78 10.58
CA GLU A 793 -6.03 -21.26 9.18
C GLU A 793 -4.83 -20.64 8.47
N MET A 794 -4.57 -19.35 8.69
CA MET A 794 -3.47 -18.62 8.08
C MET A 794 -2.10 -19.12 8.56
N ARG A 795 -1.95 -19.39 9.86
CA ARG A 795 -0.74 -20.02 10.41
C ARG A 795 -0.51 -21.39 9.81
N ALA A 796 -1.54 -22.23 9.75
CA ALA A 796 -1.43 -23.54 9.13
C ALA A 796 -1.02 -23.45 7.65
N ALA A 797 -1.57 -22.47 6.90
CA ALA A 797 -1.17 -22.21 5.52
C ALA A 797 0.32 -21.85 5.40
N LYS A 798 0.80 -20.95 6.26
CA LYS A 798 2.20 -20.50 6.29
C LYS A 798 3.19 -21.58 6.74
N GLU A 799 2.81 -22.39 7.71
CA GLU A 799 3.59 -23.55 8.15
C GLU A 799 3.70 -24.59 7.04
N LEU A 800 2.59 -24.86 6.34
CA LEU A 800 2.58 -25.76 5.19
C LEU A 800 3.42 -25.22 4.04
N GLU A 801 3.34 -23.92 3.75
CA GLU A 801 4.18 -23.24 2.77
C GLU A 801 5.67 -23.39 3.12
N THR A 802 6.03 -23.07 4.36
CA THR A 802 7.42 -23.16 4.82
C THR A 802 7.93 -24.59 4.75
N ALA A 803 7.16 -25.56 5.25
CA ALA A 803 7.50 -26.97 5.18
C ALA A 803 7.66 -27.45 3.73
N TYR A 804 6.84 -26.93 2.82
CA TYR A 804 6.88 -27.28 1.41
C TYR A 804 8.11 -26.71 0.68
N PHE A 805 8.51 -25.47 0.96
CA PHE A 805 9.68 -24.84 0.32
C PHE A 805 11.02 -25.19 0.98
N THR A 806 11.00 -25.79 2.18
CA THR A 806 12.22 -26.23 2.90
C THR A 806 12.49 -27.73 2.80
N ALA A 807 11.50 -28.53 2.41
CA ALA A 807 11.65 -29.95 2.07
C ALA A 807 12.21 -30.13 0.65
#